data_AF-A0A378J7E1-F1
#
_entry.id   AF-A0A378J7E1-F1
#
_cell.length_a   1.000
_cell.length_b   1.000
_cell.length_c   1.000
_cell.angle_alpha   90.00
_cell.angle_beta   90.00
_cell.angle_gamma   90.00
#
_symmetry.space_group_name_H-M   'P 1'
#
loop_
_entity.id
_entity.type
_entity.pdbx_description
1 polymer ?
#
loop_
_entity_poly.entity_id
_entity_poly.type
_entity_poly.pdbx_seq_one_letter_code
_entity_poly.pdbx_strand_id
1 'polypeptide(L)'
;MPPPDTQEEFSYTNRKTSVREKIDTDIAKKIKKATRQLKQLLKATRSEDEKKEIQAQLDKINSLKLVIIPTQEGNKRYYSIADTAGGVTQKTCLIDEDTLKNNLEKLAQAQNIDDVMQNKIRMNAILKHPKATLLDRLMNTGEGDDTEVQREAIGLKIARLLGFSNVTDCTMVYHDTGNGRHPCLFVPFGDMKLMTEFIEDKRSMHGRLKKKYFDSVEDFGQYSAYFMLSGDPDFIGKKGGNKGLTGTDPKKMYFFDQVFMATNNFGLDRAFNLIPTNFLSNLPNFISRHFMGRNKSVVNDSSFEEKIQGAIGILQKKEDIKNMFKEIAKANSEMPDDPTVKKLQKDTKECRKSFNDRIRSIEKLFPPIKINGSSKQVGDLVKAKDDDNLKLLKKSMLVTQLINKPKLYDKSGKPYRAPFFTNPSTYVKHVSISGDQVTISFDRRFGSPLSESKKAILRQQGFKISPDGKSAITSKENLLKLNEHSYFKEQENEIDPKHNYIQPEKMKALANIYNESDRGVQILISSLRDLDKPTALKNVLKNWGQLPFKNKGFAAHVQQCFLYEAMKVLLNQNPEKEEELKSGFQLAKREGKLDSYVQEKLLSIVPSKKKASDFRTVYKQDREQSLSKPTETNIDNKPPQDLNMSF
;
A
#
# COMPACT_ATOMS: atom_id res chain seq x y z
N MET A 1 -18.18 -22.71 -8.40
CA MET A 1 -18.30 -21.56 -7.46
C MET A 1 -18.46 -22.15 -6.07
N PRO A 2 -17.57 -21.86 -5.10
CA PRO A 2 -17.89 -22.18 -3.71
C PRO A 2 -18.96 -21.20 -3.21
N PRO A 3 -19.77 -21.58 -2.20
CA PRO A 3 -20.82 -20.72 -1.70
C PRO A 3 -20.21 -19.47 -1.02
N PRO A 4 -20.83 -18.29 -1.16
CA PRO A 4 -20.62 -17.18 -0.23
C PRO A 4 -21.30 -17.54 1.10
N ASP A 5 -20.74 -17.07 2.21
CA ASP A 5 -21.24 -17.24 3.60
C ASP A 5 -20.99 -18.58 4.30
N THR A 6 -19.72 -18.81 4.66
CA THR A 6 -19.33 -19.27 6.01
C THR A 6 -17.91 -18.77 6.29
N GLN A 7 -17.72 -17.47 6.46
CA GLN A 7 -16.47 -16.99 7.08
C GLN A 7 -16.57 -17.29 8.57
N GLU A 8 -15.69 -18.15 9.07
CA GLU A 8 -15.60 -18.48 10.50
C GLU A 8 -15.37 -17.19 11.30
N GLU A 9 -16.34 -16.82 12.14
CA GLU A 9 -16.18 -15.68 13.02
C GLU A 9 -15.02 -15.98 14.00
N PHE A 10 -14.11 -15.03 14.17
CA PHE A 10 -13.07 -15.15 15.19
C PHE A 10 -13.69 -15.32 16.58
N SER A 11 -13.33 -16.42 17.25
CA SER A 11 -13.65 -16.70 18.64
C SER A 11 -12.42 -16.43 19.52
N TYR A 12 -12.52 -15.43 20.40
CA TYR A 12 -11.59 -15.34 21.52
C TYR A 12 -12.06 -16.36 22.56
N THR A 13 -11.40 -17.52 22.62
CA THR A 13 -11.80 -18.56 23.56
C THR A 13 -10.57 -19.13 24.25
N ASN A 14 -10.64 -19.28 25.57
CA ASN A 14 -9.67 -20.05 26.36
C ASN A 14 -9.80 -21.57 26.10
N ARG A 15 -10.01 -21.97 24.84
CA ARG A 15 -10.18 -23.38 24.46
C ARG A 15 -8.80 -24.03 24.35
N LYS A 16 -8.68 -25.18 25.00
CA LYS A 16 -7.44 -25.96 25.07
C LYS A 16 -7.24 -26.75 23.78
N THR A 17 -6.07 -26.67 23.15
CA THR A 17 -5.70 -27.70 22.16
C THR A 17 -5.48 -29.04 22.86
N SER A 18 -5.75 -30.14 22.19
CA SER A 18 -5.28 -31.45 22.65
C SER A 18 -4.35 -32.05 21.63
N VAL A 19 -3.16 -32.41 22.08
CA VAL A 19 -2.19 -33.18 21.28
C VAL A 19 -2.39 -34.64 21.65
N ARG A 20 -2.58 -35.49 20.65
CA ARG A 20 -2.61 -36.94 20.83
C ARG A 20 -1.43 -37.55 20.11
N GLU A 21 -0.61 -38.29 20.84
CA GLU A 21 0.51 -39.03 20.26
C GLU A 21 0.04 -40.21 19.40
N LYS A 22 -1.15 -40.75 19.69
CA LYS A 22 -1.72 -41.87 18.96
C LYS A 22 -2.44 -41.39 17.69
N ILE A 23 -1.88 -41.76 16.54
CA ILE A 23 -2.46 -41.54 15.22
C ILE A 23 -3.68 -42.45 15.01
N ASP A 24 -4.68 -41.96 14.27
CA ASP A 24 -5.87 -42.73 13.90
C ASP A 24 -5.51 -44.00 13.09
N THR A 25 -6.31 -45.05 13.27
CA THR A 25 -6.12 -46.34 12.58
C THR A 25 -6.23 -46.24 11.06
N ASP A 26 -7.09 -45.37 10.52
CA ASP A 26 -7.20 -45.16 9.06
C ASP A 26 -5.95 -44.48 8.49
N ILE A 27 -5.49 -43.41 9.13
CA ILE A 27 -4.29 -42.68 8.69
C ILE A 27 -3.04 -43.52 8.88
N ALA A 28 -2.94 -44.32 9.95
CA ALA A 28 -1.85 -45.27 10.13
C ALA A 28 -1.74 -46.27 8.96
N LYS A 29 -2.88 -46.74 8.41
CA LYS A 29 -2.89 -47.61 7.22
C LYS A 29 -2.37 -46.87 5.98
N LYS A 30 -2.80 -45.62 5.75
CA LYS A 30 -2.34 -44.80 4.62
C LYS A 30 -0.85 -44.47 4.73
N ILE A 31 -0.37 -44.11 5.92
CA ILE A 31 1.06 -43.92 6.24
C ILE A 31 1.86 -45.17 5.86
N LYS A 32 1.44 -46.36 6.28
CA LYS A 32 2.16 -47.60 5.98
C LYS A 32 2.29 -47.85 4.47
N LYS A 33 1.23 -47.56 3.70
CA LYS A 33 1.24 -47.69 2.23
C LYS A 33 2.19 -46.68 1.57
N ALA A 34 2.06 -45.40 1.91
CA ALA A 34 2.91 -44.34 1.39
C ALA A 34 4.40 -44.57 1.72
N THR A 35 4.72 -44.91 2.98
CA THR A 35 6.09 -45.20 3.41
C THR A 35 6.68 -46.40 2.67
N ARG A 36 5.90 -47.46 2.40
CA ARG A 36 6.37 -48.59 1.60
C ARG A 36 6.73 -48.14 0.18
N GLN A 37 5.85 -47.38 -0.46
CA GLN A 37 6.06 -46.91 -1.84
C GLN A 37 7.27 -45.98 -1.94
N LEU A 38 7.37 -44.99 -1.06
CA LEU A 38 8.51 -44.07 -1.02
C LEU A 38 9.84 -44.78 -0.76
N LYS A 39 9.87 -45.81 0.12
CA LYS A 39 11.08 -46.62 0.32
C LYS A 39 11.46 -47.45 -0.90
N GLN A 40 10.49 -47.89 -1.70
CA GLN A 40 10.76 -48.58 -2.97
C GLN A 40 11.34 -47.60 -4.00
N LEU A 41 10.72 -46.42 -4.16
CA LEU A 41 11.22 -45.36 -5.04
C LEU A 41 12.64 -44.92 -4.63
N LEU A 42 12.88 -44.69 -3.33
CA LEU A 42 14.19 -44.30 -2.82
C LEU A 42 15.31 -45.28 -3.20
N LYS A 43 15.02 -46.58 -3.24
CA LYS A 43 15.97 -47.64 -3.67
C LYS A 43 16.17 -47.66 -5.18
N ALA A 44 15.14 -47.32 -5.96
CA ALA A 44 15.19 -47.32 -7.42
C ALA A 44 15.83 -46.03 -7.99
N THR A 45 15.68 -44.92 -7.29
CA THR A 45 16.20 -43.60 -7.69
C THR A 45 17.73 -43.54 -7.63
N ARG A 46 18.36 -43.02 -8.69
CA ARG A 46 19.83 -42.86 -8.78
C ARG A 46 20.32 -41.45 -8.46
N SER A 47 19.49 -40.43 -8.69
CA SER A 47 19.84 -39.04 -8.42
C SER A 47 19.83 -38.75 -6.91
N GLU A 48 20.92 -38.20 -6.39
CA GLU A 48 21.02 -37.84 -4.97
C GLU A 48 20.05 -36.72 -4.57
N ASP A 49 19.75 -35.78 -5.47
CA ASP A 49 18.80 -34.70 -5.17
C ASP A 49 17.36 -35.22 -5.12
N GLU A 50 17.01 -36.18 -5.98
CA GLU A 50 15.70 -36.85 -5.92
C GLU A 50 15.56 -37.72 -4.67
N LYS A 51 16.64 -38.42 -4.27
CA LYS A 51 16.67 -39.17 -3.00
C LYS A 51 16.44 -38.25 -1.79
N LYS A 52 17.06 -37.06 -1.77
CA LYS A 52 16.84 -36.07 -0.70
C LYS A 52 15.38 -35.64 -0.63
N GLU A 53 14.71 -35.41 -1.76
CA GLU A 53 13.29 -35.03 -1.78
C GLU A 53 12.39 -36.15 -1.27
N ILE A 54 12.64 -37.41 -1.67
CA ILE A 54 11.90 -38.58 -1.17
C ILE A 54 12.14 -38.76 0.34
N GLN A 55 13.40 -38.64 0.80
CA GLN A 55 13.75 -38.75 2.21
C GLN A 55 13.06 -37.66 3.04
N ALA A 56 13.01 -36.42 2.55
CA ALA A 56 12.29 -35.33 3.21
C ALA A 56 10.79 -35.65 3.38
N GLN A 57 10.15 -36.33 2.42
CA GLN A 57 8.76 -36.78 2.59
C GLN A 57 8.63 -37.89 3.64
N LEU A 58 9.57 -38.85 3.67
CA LEU A 58 9.60 -39.91 4.68
C LEU A 58 9.74 -39.32 6.10
N ASP A 59 10.64 -38.35 6.28
CA ASP A 59 10.86 -37.68 7.56
C ASP A 59 9.60 -36.96 8.03
N LYS A 60 8.90 -36.26 7.12
CA LYS A 60 7.60 -35.65 7.41
C LYS A 60 6.57 -36.68 7.88
N ILE A 61 6.42 -37.80 7.17
CA ILE A 61 5.48 -38.86 7.53
C ILE A 61 5.79 -39.45 8.91
N ASN A 62 7.07 -39.69 9.20
CA ASN A 62 7.50 -40.27 10.47
C ASN A 62 7.31 -39.30 11.66
N SER A 63 7.23 -37.99 11.39
CA SER A 63 7.08 -36.95 12.40
C SER A 63 5.62 -36.61 12.77
N LEU A 64 4.64 -37.21 12.09
CA LEU A 64 3.22 -36.85 12.23
C LEU A 64 2.71 -37.04 13.67
N LYS A 65 2.10 -36.00 14.25
CA LYS A 65 1.35 -36.09 15.51
C LYS A 65 -0.01 -35.42 15.37
N LEU A 66 -1.06 -36.03 15.91
CA LEU A 66 -2.41 -35.46 15.84
C LEU A 66 -2.52 -34.26 16.78
N VAL A 67 -2.96 -33.15 16.22
CA VAL A 67 -3.25 -31.90 16.93
C VAL A 67 -4.72 -31.57 16.71
N ILE A 68 -5.49 -31.53 17.79
CA ILE A 68 -6.90 -31.13 17.76
C ILE A 68 -6.99 -29.65 18.08
N ILE A 69 -7.47 -28.88 17.11
CA ILE A 69 -7.68 -27.45 17.21
C ILE A 69 -9.16 -27.18 17.50
N PRO A 70 -9.50 -26.54 18.62
CA PRO A 70 -10.86 -26.09 18.87
C PRO A 70 -11.19 -24.90 17.98
N THR A 71 -12.29 -25.01 17.26
CA THR A 71 -12.86 -23.99 16.36
C THR A 71 -14.27 -23.65 16.83
N GLN A 72 -14.93 -22.66 16.21
CA GLN A 72 -16.33 -22.35 16.54
C GLN A 72 -17.29 -23.49 16.22
N GLU A 73 -17.04 -24.20 15.12
CA GLU A 73 -17.84 -25.32 14.61
C GLU A 73 -17.58 -26.65 15.36
N GLY A 74 -16.68 -26.64 16.36
CA GLY A 74 -16.26 -27.84 17.09
C GLY A 74 -14.75 -28.07 16.98
N ASN A 75 -14.31 -29.31 16.94
CA ASN A 75 -12.88 -29.66 16.92
C ASN A 75 -12.44 -30.07 15.51
N LYS A 76 -11.47 -29.35 14.94
CA LYS A 76 -10.83 -29.73 13.67
C LYS A 76 -9.52 -30.47 13.91
N ARG A 77 -9.26 -31.50 13.10
CA ARG A 77 -8.10 -32.39 13.22
C ARG A 77 -7.00 -31.94 12.26
N TYR A 78 -5.81 -31.71 12.81
CA TYR A 78 -4.59 -31.38 12.09
C TYR A 78 -3.48 -32.35 12.48
N TYR A 79 -2.42 -32.40 11.67
CA TYR A 79 -1.22 -33.15 12.00
C TYR A 79 0.00 -32.24 11.97
N SER A 80 0.84 -32.31 13.01
CA SER A 80 2.12 -31.61 13.01
C SER A 80 3.08 -32.28 12.05
N ILE A 81 3.81 -31.49 11.27
CA ILE A 81 4.83 -31.99 10.33
C ILE A 81 6.18 -31.35 10.62
N ALA A 82 7.25 -32.13 10.42
CA ALA A 82 8.62 -31.64 10.38
C ALA A 82 8.86 -30.83 9.10
N ASP A 83 8.38 -29.59 9.10
CA ASP A 83 8.55 -28.62 8.02
C ASP A 83 9.05 -27.29 8.60
N THR A 84 9.57 -26.41 7.75
CA THR A 84 10.10 -25.11 8.18
C THR A 84 9.21 -23.97 7.69
N ALA A 85 8.66 -23.20 8.61
CA ALA A 85 7.99 -21.94 8.32
C ALA A 85 8.94 -20.77 8.58
N GLY A 86 9.14 -19.90 7.58
CA GLY A 86 10.04 -18.76 7.74
C GLY A 86 9.54 -17.71 8.74
N GLY A 87 10.43 -16.90 9.30
CA GLY A 87 10.12 -15.88 10.32
C GLY A 87 11.07 -15.93 11.51
N VAL A 88 10.86 -15.05 12.49
CA VAL A 88 11.65 -14.98 13.75
C VAL A 88 10.95 -15.62 14.95
N THR A 89 9.70 -16.04 14.76
CA THR A 89 8.85 -16.69 15.76
C THR A 89 8.85 -18.19 15.55
N GLN A 90 8.86 -18.95 16.64
CA GLN A 90 8.74 -20.41 16.60
C GLN A 90 7.34 -20.80 16.12
N LYS A 91 7.27 -21.82 15.27
CA LYS A 91 6.02 -22.29 14.64
C LYS A 91 5.97 -23.81 14.64
N THR A 92 4.80 -24.36 14.99
CA THR A 92 4.48 -25.76 14.68
C THR A 92 3.78 -25.78 13.33
N CYS A 93 4.38 -26.42 12.34
CA CYS A 93 3.80 -26.59 11.00
C CYS A 93 2.72 -27.65 11.04
N LEU A 94 1.55 -27.34 10.47
CA LEU A 94 0.36 -28.20 10.48
C LEU A 94 -0.14 -28.47 9.07
N ILE A 95 -0.73 -29.65 8.88
CA ILE A 95 -1.52 -30.03 7.70
C ILE A 95 -2.91 -30.51 8.17
N ASP A 96 -3.98 -30.07 7.51
CA ASP A 96 -5.32 -30.59 7.80
C ASP A 96 -5.45 -32.07 7.43
N GLU A 97 -6.37 -32.76 8.11
CA GLU A 97 -6.54 -34.20 7.96
C GLU A 97 -6.90 -34.65 6.54
N ASP A 98 -7.76 -33.91 5.83
CA ASP A 98 -8.26 -34.33 4.52
C ASP A 98 -7.19 -34.14 3.43
N THR A 99 -6.46 -33.02 3.47
CA THR A 99 -5.30 -32.81 2.59
C THR A 99 -4.23 -33.85 2.86
N LEU A 100 -3.96 -34.21 4.12
CA LEU A 100 -3.00 -35.26 4.46
C LEU A 100 -3.44 -36.62 3.91
N LYS A 101 -4.71 -37.01 4.09
CA LYS A 101 -5.24 -38.29 3.57
C LYS A 101 -5.05 -38.38 2.05
N ASN A 102 -5.44 -37.33 1.34
CA ASN A 102 -5.30 -37.25 -0.11
C ASN A 102 -3.83 -37.34 -0.56
N ASN A 103 -2.92 -36.60 0.10
CA ASN A 103 -1.50 -36.65 -0.22
C ASN A 103 -0.90 -38.05 0.04
N LEU A 104 -1.24 -38.68 1.17
CA LEU A 104 -0.77 -40.04 1.48
C LEU A 104 -1.29 -41.07 0.47
N GLU A 105 -2.54 -40.96 0.00
CA GLU A 105 -3.09 -41.82 -1.03
C GLU A 105 -2.35 -41.69 -2.36
N LYS A 106 -2.11 -40.45 -2.80
CA LYS A 106 -1.38 -40.19 -4.04
C LYS A 106 0.08 -40.61 -3.95
N LEU A 107 0.74 -40.37 -2.82
CA LEU A 107 2.12 -40.85 -2.58
C LEU A 107 2.21 -42.38 -2.52
N ALA A 108 1.16 -43.06 -2.05
CA ALA A 108 1.09 -44.53 -2.09
C ALA A 108 0.95 -45.08 -3.51
N GLN A 109 0.54 -44.26 -4.47
CA GLN A 109 0.37 -44.61 -5.89
C GLN A 109 1.49 -44.04 -6.79
N ALA A 110 2.39 -43.23 -6.24
CA ALA A 110 3.45 -42.57 -6.99
C ALA A 110 4.36 -43.59 -7.70
N GLN A 111 4.56 -43.41 -9.00
CA GLN A 111 5.40 -44.30 -9.82
C GLN A 111 6.80 -43.72 -10.03
N ASN A 112 6.95 -42.41 -9.93
CA ASN A 112 8.20 -41.69 -10.19
C ASN A 112 8.36 -40.47 -9.25
N ILE A 113 9.46 -39.73 -9.41
CA ILE A 113 9.75 -38.53 -8.61
C ILE A 113 8.80 -37.37 -8.90
N ASP A 114 8.30 -37.22 -10.13
CA ASP A 114 7.38 -36.15 -10.48
C ASP A 114 6.05 -36.31 -9.73
N ASP A 115 5.54 -37.53 -9.61
CA ASP A 115 4.36 -37.85 -8.79
C ASP A 115 4.59 -37.48 -7.33
N VAL A 116 5.77 -37.75 -6.78
CA VAL A 116 6.15 -37.37 -5.42
C VAL A 116 6.18 -35.85 -5.28
N MET A 117 6.76 -35.13 -6.24
CA MET A 117 6.91 -33.67 -6.19
C MET A 117 5.57 -32.92 -6.34
N GLN A 118 4.67 -33.45 -7.16
CA GLN A 118 3.31 -32.94 -7.33
C GLN A 118 2.45 -33.16 -6.08
N ASN A 119 2.65 -34.28 -5.36
CA ASN A 119 1.80 -34.69 -4.24
C ASN A 119 2.50 -34.62 -2.88
N LYS A 120 3.61 -33.87 -2.79
CA LYS A 120 4.39 -33.76 -1.56
C LYS A 120 3.56 -33.15 -0.42
N ILE A 121 3.82 -33.64 0.78
CA ILE A 121 3.20 -33.13 2.01
C ILE A 121 3.77 -31.73 2.28
N ARG A 122 2.88 -30.74 2.30
CA ARG A 122 3.17 -29.34 2.63
C ARG A 122 2.24 -28.89 3.74
N MET A 123 2.75 -28.05 4.65
CA MET A 123 1.90 -27.38 5.61
C MET A 123 0.88 -26.48 4.90
N ASN A 124 -0.30 -26.40 5.49
CA ASN A 124 -1.34 -25.43 5.12
C ASN A 124 -1.92 -24.72 6.34
N ALA A 125 -1.34 -24.93 7.52
CA ALA A 125 -1.62 -24.16 8.71
C ALA A 125 -0.39 -24.11 9.63
N ILE A 126 -0.40 -23.20 10.60
CA ILE A 126 0.61 -23.12 11.66
C ILE A 126 -0.04 -22.91 13.04
N LEU A 127 0.63 -23.38 14.08
CA LEU A 127 0.53 -22.79 15.42
C LEU A 127 1.73 -21.88 15.61
N LYS A 128 1.47 -20.59 15.74
CA LYS A 128 2.48 -19.58 16.04
C LYS A 128 2.62 -19.44 17.55
N HIS A 129 3.82 -19.69 18.04
CA HIS A 129 4.15 -19.61 19.46
C HIS A 129 4.56 -18.17 19.85
N PRO A 130 4.47 -17.81 21.14
CA PRO A 130 5.01 -16.57 21.66
C PRO A 130 6.47 -16.38 21.26
N LYS A 131 6.85 -15.15 20.95
CA LYS A 131 8.22 -14.85 20.55
C LYS A 131 9.14 -14.83 21.77
N ALA A 132 10.16 -15.67 21.78
CA ALA A 132 11.21 -15.61 22.79
C ALA A 132 11.86 -14.21 22.81
N THR A 133 11.94 -13.59 23.98
CA THR A 133 12.66 -12.33 24.15
C THR A 133 14.17 -12.55 23.99
N LEU A 134 14.94 -11.46 23.89
CA LEU A 134 16.40 -11.59 23.89
C LEU A 134 16.89 -12.25 25.18
N LEU A 135 16.27 -11.94 26.32
CA LEU A 135 16.61 -12.54 27.60
C LEU A 135 16.29 -14.04 27.61
N ASP A 136 15.14 -14.47 27.08
CA ASP A 136 14.78 -15.89 27.04
C ASP A 136 15.69 -16.70 26.13
N ARG A 137 16.17 -16.10 25.04
CA ARG A 137 17.16 -16.71 24.15
C ARG A 137 18.54 -16.79 24.81
N LEU A 138 18.91 -15.80 25.62
CA LEU A 138 20.18 -15.80 26.34
C LEU A 138 20.15 -16.76 27.54
N MET A 139 18.99 -16.91 28.18
CA MET A 139 18.79 -17.72 29.38
C MET A 139 18.26 -19.14 29.07
N ASN A 140 18.02 -19.48 27.80
CA ASN A 140 17.42 -20.74 27.34
C ASN A 140 16.09 -21.11 28.05
N THR A 141 15.35 -20.12 28.57
CA THR A 141 14.09 -20.36 29.30
C THR A 141 12.93 -20.68 28.37
N GLY A 142 12.96 -20.14 27.14
CA GLY A 142 11.90 -20.36 26.13
C GLY A 142 10.57 -19.65 26.41
N GLU A 143 10.48 -18.84 27.47
CA GLU A 143 9.25 -18.13 27.86
C GLU A 143 8.99 -16.91 26.94
N GLY A 144 8.28 -17.09 25.82
CA GLY A 144 8.01 -15.99 24.90
C GLY A 144 7.03 -14.92 25.43
N ASP A 145 6.92 -13.79 24.71
CA ASP A 145 5.96 -12.74 25.06
C ASP A 145 4.52 -13.13 24.66
N ASP A 146 3.80 -13.72 25.62
CA ASP A 146 2.38 -14.10 25.48
C ASP A 146 1.47 -12.98 24.93
N THR A 147 1.83 -11.72 25.14
CA THR A 147 1.02 -10.58 24.66
C THR A 147 1.10 -10.38 23.15
N GLU A 148 2.17 -10.84 22.49
CA GLU A 148 2.32 -10.73 21.02
C GLU A 148 1.22 -11.50 20.29
N VAL A 149 0.94 -12.73 20.73
CA VAL A 149 -0.12 -13.60 20.17
C VAL A 149 -1.50 -12.95 20.31
N GLN A 150 -1.81 -12.37 21.48
CA GLN A 150 -3.06 -11.64 21.70
C GLN A 150 -3.17 -10.40 20.80
N ARG A 151 -2.09 -9.63 20.69
CA ARG A 151 -2.04 -8.44 19.85
C ARG A 151 -2.22 -8.75 18.37
N GLU A 152 -1.73 -9.88 17.89
CA GLU A 152 -1.99 -10.36 16.53
C GLU A 152 -3.45 -10.75 16.31
N ALA A 153 -4.02 -11.49 17.26
CA ALA A 153 -5.43 -11.84 17.23
C ALA A 153 -6.32 -10.58 17.19
N ILE A 154 -5.99 -9.56 17.99
CA ILE A 154 -6.65 -8.24 17.97
C ILE A 154 -6.51 -7.58 16.59
N GLY A 155 -5.29 -7.52 16.04
CA GLY A 155 -5.02 -6.90 14.74
C GLY A 155 -5.85 -7.53 13.61
N LEU A 156 -5.88 -8.86 13.54
CA LEU A 156 -6.65 -9.61 12.55
C LEU A 156 -8.16 -9.47 12.78
N LYS A 157 -8.65 -9.49 14.03
CA LYS A 157 -10.09 -9.26 14.30
C LYS A 157 -10.53 -7.86 13.90
N ILE A 158 -9.73 -6.84 14.14
CA ILE A 158 -10.03 -5.48 13.67
C ILE A 158 -10.13 -5.46 12.14
N ALA A 159 -9.20 -6.08 11.42
CA ALA A 159 -9.27 -6.17 9.95
C ALA A 159 -10.57 -6.82 9.46
N ARG A 160 -11.04 -7.89 10.12
CA ARG A 160 -12.34 -8.52 9.80
C ARG A 160 -13.52 -7.60 10.08
N LEU A 161 -13.53 -6.90 11.22
CA LEU A 161 -14.58 -5.94 11.56
C LEU A 161 -14.66 -4.78 10.56
N LEU A 162 -13.53 -4.40 9.97
CA LEU A 162 -13.45 -3.40 8.89
C LEU A 162 -13.91 -3.94 7.53
N GLY A 163 -14.26 -5.24 7.42
CA GLY A 163 -14.78 -5.84 6.20
C GLY A 163 -13.71 -6.19 5.16
N PHE A 164 -12.44 -6.33 5.54
CA PHE A 164 -11.40 -6.71 4.60
C PHE A 164 -11.61 -8.16 4.15
N SER A 165 -11.73 -8.39 2.84
CA SER A 165 -12.16 -9.67 2.29
C SER A 165 -11.15 -10.81 2.43
N ASN A 166 -9.88 -10.51 2.71
CA ASN A 166 -8.79 -11.51 2.70
C ASN A 166 -7.97 -11.44 3.99
N VAL A 167 -8.65 -11.63 5.11
CA VAL A 167 -8.01 -11.79 6.41
C VAL A 167 -7.97 -13.27 6.72
N THR A 168 -6.78 -13.79 6.99
CA THR A 168 -6.58 -15.18 7.39
C THR A 168 -7.44 -15.48 8.60
N ASP A 169 -8.07 -16.65 8.67
CA ASP A 169 -8.71 -17.09 9.90
C ASP A 169 -7.66 -17.32 10.97
N CYS A 170 -8.01 -17.02 12.22
CA CYS A 170 -7.11 -17.22 13.32
C CYS A 170 -7.88 -17.52 14.59
N THR A 171 -7.32 -18.39 15.42
CA THR A 171 -7.90 -18.72 16.71
C THR A 171 -6.80 -18.71 17.75
N MET A 172 -7.02 -17.99 18.85
CA MET A 172 -6.15 -18.13 20.01
C MET A 172 -6.47 -19.43 20.72
N VAL A 173 -5.43 -20.20 21.00
CA VAL A 173 -5.56 -21.50 21.65
C VAL A 173 -4.46 -21.66 22.68
N TYR A 174 -4.71 -22.43 23.73
CA TYR A 174 -3.65 -22.83 24.65
C TYR A 174 -2.99 -24.13 24.19
N HIS A 175 -1.68 -24.10 24.06
CA HIS A 175 -0.87 -25.25 23.66
C HIS A 175 0.09 -25.63 24.78
N ASP A 176 0.05 -26.91 25.15
CA ASP A 176 0.97 -27.47 26.14
C ASP A 176 2.31 -27.73 25.43
N THR A 177 3.36 -27.01 25.83
CA THR A 177 4.74 -27.23 25.40
C THR A 177 5.52 -27.94 26.50
N GLY A 178 6.72 -28.45 26.18
CA GLY A 178 7.59 -29.08 27.18
C GLY A 178 7.95 -28.18 28.37
N ASN A 179 7.77 -26.86 28.25
CA ASN A 179 8.10 -25.86 29.27
C ASN A 179 6.86 -25.26 29.95
N GLY A 180 5.66 -25.76 29.64
CA GLY A 180 4.41 -25.26 30.19
C GLY A 180 3.37 -24.92 29.13
N ARG A 181 2.22 -24.45 29.60
CA ARG A 181 1.08 -24.07 28.77
C ARG A 181 1.22 -22.62 28.32
N HIS A 182 1.20 -22.38 27.01
CA HIS A 182 1.29 -21.04 26.44
C HIS A 182 0.14 -20.72 25.48
N PRO A 183 -0.30 -19.45 25.41
CA PRO A 183 -1.19 -18.99 24.36
C PRO A 183 -0.46 -19.01 23.01
N CYS A 184 -1.10 -19.61 22.01
CA CYS A 184 -0.60 -19.70 20.64
C CYS A 184 -1.67 -19.17 19.68
N LEU A 185 -1.23 -18.70 18.50
CA LEU A 185 -2.14 -18.35 17.41
C LEU A 185 -2.19 -19.49 16.40
N PHE A 186 -3.34 -20.15 16.29
CA PHE A 186 -3.62 -21.03 15.17
C PHE A 186 -3.96 -20.20 13.93
N VAL A 187 -3.30 -20.48 12.80
CA VAL A 187 -3.48 -19.77 11.53
C VAL A 187 -3.48 -20.77 10.37
N PRO A 188 -4.63 -21.05 9.73
CA PRO A 188 -4.69 -21.67 8.41
C PRO A 188 -4.16 -20.72 7.33
N PHE A 189 -3.47 -21.27 6.32
CA PHE A 189 -2.99 -20.52 5.17
C PHE A 189 -4.01 -20.52 4.02
N GLY A 190 -4.26 -19.34 3.45
CA GLY A 190 -4.93 -19.18 2.17
C GLY A 190 -3.94 -19.13 0.99
N ASP A 191 -4.48 -19.07 -0.22
CA ASP A 191 -3.70 -18.92 -1.45
C ASP A 191 -3.14 -17.49 -1.58
N MET A 192 -1.82 -17.36 -1.43
CA MET A 192 -1.12 -16.07 -1.42
C MET A 192 0.08 -16.04 -2.38
N LYS A 193 0.21 -14.93 -3.11
CA LYS A 193 1.39 -14.55 -3.90
C LYS A 193 2.23 -13.52 -3.16
N LEU A 194 3.57 -13.66 -3.21
CA LEU A 194 4.46 -12.78 -2.47
C LEU A 194 4.45 -11.35 -3.04
N MET A 195 4.32 -10.36 -2.16
CA MET A 195 4.28 -8.95 -2.56
C MET A 195 5.53 -8.51 -3.33
N THR A 196 6.68 -9.14 -3.06
CA THR A 196 7.95 -8.85 -3.75
C THR A 196 7.90 -9.05 -5.27
N GLU A 197 6.92 -9.77 -5.80
CA GLU A 197 6.73 -9.94 -7.25
C GLU A 197 6.15 -8.68 -7.91
N PHE A 198 5.36 -7.93 -7.15
CA PHE A 198 4.60 -6.77 -7.59
C PHE A 198 5.35 -5.45 -7.36
N ILE A 199 6.35 -5.46 -6.48
CA ILE A 199 7.07 -4.26 -6.04
C ILE A 199 8.39 -4.07 -6.81
N GLU A 200 8.66 -2.83 -7.24
CA GLU A 200 9.95 -2.36 -7.72
C GLU A 200 10.98 -2.24 -6.60
N ASP A 201 12.27 -2.22 -6.96
CA ASP A 201 13.38 -1.95 -6.03
C ASP A 201 13.35 -2.79 -4.75
N LYS A 202 13.30 -4.13 -4.89
CA LYS A 202 13.22 -5.09 -3.77
C LYS A 202 14.30 -4.92 -2.68
N ARG A 203 15.36 -4.17 -2.96
CA ARG A 203 16.49 -3.88 -2.06
C ARG A 203 16.48 -2.45 -1.48
N SER A 204 15.59 -1.57 -1.95
CA SER A 204 15.47 -0.18 -1.49
C SER A 204 14.76 -0.06 -0.13
N MET A 205 14.95 1.07 0.56
CA MET A 205 14.14 1.44 1.73
C MET A 205 12.72 1.89 1.34
N HIS A 206 12.47 2.17 0.05
CA HIS A 206 11.16 2.53 -0.49
C HIS A 206 10.68 1.47 -1.48
N GLY A 207 9.48 0.93 -1.24
CA GLY A 207 8.79 0.03 -2.15
C GLY A 207 7.80 0.82 -2.99
N ARG A 208 7.63 0.41 -4.25
CA ARG A 208 6.62 0.94 -5.17
C ARG A 208 6.00 -0.18 -5.95
N LEU A 209 4.70 -0.10 -6.19
CA LEU A 209 4.03 -1.02 -7.09
C LEU A 209 4.58 -0.80 -8.52
N LYS A 210 4.85 -1.88 -9.26
CA LYS A 210 5.21 -1.77 -10.68
C LYS A 210 4.02 -1.20 -11.45
N LYS A 211 4.27 -0.25 -12.36
CA LYS A 211 3.22 0.42 -13.16
C LYS A 211 2.22 -0.55 -13.79
N LYS A 212 2.70 -1.65 -14.39
CA LYS A 212 1.86 -2.67 -15.05
C LYS A 212 0.85 -3.37 -14.13
N TYR A 213 0.98 -3.20 -12.81
CA TYR A 213 0.10 -3.81 -11.82
C TYR A 213 -0.85 -2.80 -11.16
N PHE A 214 -0.80 -1.51 -11.51
CA PHE A 214 -1.65 -0.47 -10.92
C PHE A 214 -3.15 -0.79 -11.00
N ASP A 215 -3.60 -1.42 -12.10
CA ASP A 215 -5.01 -1.77 -12.29
C ASP A 215 -5.38 -3.15 -11.73
N SER A 216 -4.41 -4.06 -11.64
CA SER A 216 -4.65 -5.45 -11.22
C SER A 216 -4.46 -5.70 -9.72
N VAL A 217 -3.89 -4.74 -9.00
CA VAL A 217 -3.67 -4.78 -7.55
C VAL A 217 -4.54 -3.69 -6.93
N GLU A 218 -5.31 -4.03 -5.91
CA GLU A 218 -6.20 -3.05 -5.25
C GLU A 218 -5.44 -1.86 -4.67
N ASP A 219 -6.14 -0.74 -4.45
CA ASP A 219 -5.57 0.44 -3.81
C ASP A 219 -5.42 0.19 -2.30
N PHE A 220 -4.23 0.45 -1.76
CA PHE A 220 -3.93 0.20 -0.35
C PHE A 220 -4.26 1.39 0.56
N GLY A 221 -4.77 2.49 0.00
CA GLY A 221 -5.15 3.70 0.73
C GLY A 221 -6.14 3.41 1.85
N GLN A 222 -7.15 2.57 1.58
CA GLN A 222 -8.15 2.12 2.56
C GLN A 222 -7.53 1.47 3.82
N TYR A 223 -6.29 0.97 3.74
CA TYR A 223 -5.59 0.34 4.86
C TYR A 223 -4.70 1.30 5.66
N SER A 224 -4.49 2.54 5.20
CA SER A 224 -3.59 3.51 5.86
C SER A 224 -3.94 3.73 7.33
N ALA A 225 -5.21 4.02 7.61
CA ALA A 225 -5.66 4.24 8.98
C ALA A 225 -5.63 2.94 9.82
N TYR A 226 -5.84 1.77 9.20
CA TYR A 226 -5.71 0.47 9.87
C TYR A 226 -4.25 0.19 10.26
N PHE A 227 -3.28 0.44 9.37
CA PHE A 227 -1.87 0.28 9.72
C PHE A 227 -1.40 1.28 10.79
N MET A 228 -1.97 2.47 10.83
CA MET A 228 -1.78 3.39 11.96
C MET A 228 -2.37 2.82 13.25
N LEU A 229 -3.59 2.28 13.19
CA LEU A 229 -4.21 1.58 14.33
C LEU A 229 -3.37 0.41 14.82
N SER A 230 -2.77 -0.37 13.92
CA SER A 230 -1.97 -1.53 14.28
C SER A 230 -0.57 -1.15 14.74
N GLY A 231 -0.05 0.01 14.34
CA GLY A 231 1.29 0.49 14.74
C GLY A 231 2.45 -0.30 14.11
N ASP A 232 2.15 -1.14 13.11
CA ASP A 232 3.11 -1.91 12.34
C ASP A 232 2.63 -2.01 10.87
N PRO A 233 3.16 -1.22 9.93
CA PRO A 233 2.84 -1.34 8.52
C PRO A 233 3.62 -2.49 7.86
N ASP A 234 4.17 -3.46 8.62
CA ASP A 234 4.95 -4.53 8.03
C ASP A 234 4.07 -5.57 7.30
N PHE A 235 3.70 -5.33 6.03
CA PHE A 235 2.98 -6.28 5.16
C PHE A 235 3.74 -6.69 3.87
N ILE A 236 5.02 -6.30 3.67
CA ILE A 236 5.86 -6.77 2.56
C ILE A 236 7.01 -7.60 3.12
N GLY A 237 6.87 -8.92 3.03
CA GLY A 237 7.90 -9.88 3.47
C GLY A 237 9.07 -9.96 2.49
N LYS A 238 10.20 -10.51 2.94
CA LYS A 238 11.26 -11.04 2.06
C LYS A 238 10.84 -12.44 1.56
N LYS A 239 11.59 -13.04 0.62
CA LYS A 239 11.45 -14.47 0.29
C LYS A 239 11.53 -15.29 1.59
N GLY A 240 10.49 -16.08 1.90
CA GLY A 240 10.34 -16.78 3.19
C GLY A 240 9.62 -16.00 4.29
N GLY A 241 9.13 -14.78 4.02
CA GLY A 241 8.22 -14.01 4.88
C GLY A 241 6.83 -14.06 4.27
N ASN A 242 5.86 -14.58 5.01
CA ASN A 242 4.55 -15.02 4.54
C ASN A 242 3.58 -13.87 4.13
N LYS A 243 4.03 -12.67 3.75
CA LYS A 243 3.17 -11.47 3.49
C LYS A 243 2.98 -11.21 1.98
N GLY A 244 1.75 -10.97 1.52
CA GLY A 244 1.44 -11.01 0.08
C GLY A 244 0.05 -10.55 -0.35
N LEU A 245 -0.27 -10.88 -1.59
CA LEU A 245 -1.56 -10.67 -2.24
C LEU A 245 -2.30 -11.99 -2.41
N THR A 246 -3.61 -11.94 -2.59
CA THR A 246 -4.38 -13.12 -3.04
C THR A 246 -3.84 -13.65 -4.37
N GLY A 247 -4.00 -14.97 -4.58
CA GLY A 247 -3.69 -15.61 -5.86
C GLY A 247 -4.60 -15.20 -7.03
N THR A 248 -5.77 -14.64 -6.71
CA THR A 248 -6.88 -14.27 -7.60
C THR A 248 -6.70 -12.93 -8.33
N ASP A 249 -7.57 -12.63 -9.29
CA ASP A 249 -7.68 -11.32 -9.94
C ASP A 249 -9.07 -10.71 -9.66
N PRO A 250 -9.18 -9.45 -9.18
CA PRO A 250 -8.08 -8.56 -8.82
C PRO A 250 -7.30 -9.06 -7.60
N LYS A 251 -6.02 -8.71 -7.53
CA LYS A 251 -5.11 -9.09 -6.45
C LYS A 251 -5.31 -8.15 -5.28
N LYS A 252 -5.64 -8.71 -4.13
CA LYS A 252 -5.95 -7.97 -2.91
C LYS A 252 -4.96 -8.29 -1.80
N MET A 253 -4.74 -7.36 -0.87
CA MET A 253 -3.91 -7.53 0.32
C MET A 253 -4.43 -8.72 1.14
N TYR A 254 -3.52 -9.62 1.51
CA TYR A 254 -3.82 -10.74 2.39
C TYR A 254 -3.21 -10.50 3.78
N PHE A 255 -4.06 -10.45 4.80
CA PHE A 255 -3.68 -10.17 6.19
C PHE A 255 -3.51 -11.46 6.98
N PHE A 256 -2.31 -11.75 7.48
CA PHE A 256 -2.06 -12.98 8.26
C PHE A 256 -1.10 -12.84 9.45
N ASP A 257 -0.37 -11.73 9.57
CA ASP A 257 0.69 -11.50 10.56
C ASP A 257 0.72 -10.02 10.94
N GLN A 258 -0.45 -9.51 11.35
CA GLN A 258 -0.63 -8.12 11.70
C GLN A 258 -0.79 -7.99 13.22
N VAL A 259 0.19 -7.35 13.86
CA VAL A 259 0.21 -7.11 15.30
C VAL A 259 -0.47 -5.77 15.61
N PHE A 260 -1.31 -5.71 16.65
CA PHE A 260 -1.76 -4.46 17.26
C PHE A 260 -0.78 -4.00 18.34
N MET A 261 -0.01 -2.95 18.06
CA MET A 261 0.97 -2.42 19.01
C MET A 261 0.28 -1.55 20.07
N ALA A 262 0.58 -1.80 21.35
CA ALA A 262 0.10 -0.95 22.44
C ALA A 262 0.71 0.47 22.37
N THR A 263 1.96 0.60 21.91
CA THR A 263 2.67 1.89 21.76
C THR A 263 2.45 2.52 20.39
N ASN A 264 2.39 3.85 20.34
CA ASN A 264 2.15 4.56 19.08
C ASN A 264 3.42 4.83 18.28
N ASN A 265 3.64 4.01 17.25
CA ASN A 265 4.78 4.14 16.34
C ASN A 265 4.48 5.04 15.14
N PHE A 266 3.20 5.20 14.77
CA PHE A 266 2.77 5.94 13.61
C PHE A 266 1.63 6.91 13.93
N GLY A 267 1.60 7.99 13.18
CA GLY A 267 0.48 8.89 13.05
C GLY A 267 0.11 9.05 11.58
N LEU A 268 -0.94 9.82 11.34
CA LEU A 268 -1.31 10.28 10.00
C LEU A 268 -1.06 11.78 9.90
N ASP A 269 -0.47 12.21 8.79
CA ASP A 269 -0.41 13.63 8.46
C ASP A 269 -1.73 14.11 7.82
N ARG A 270 -1.80 15.38 7.41
CA ARG A 270 -3.00 15.96 6.77
C ARG A 270 -3.26 15.45 5.35
N ALA A 271 -2.34 14.68 4.76
CA ALA A 271 -2.53 13.93 3.53
C ALA A 271 -2.91 12.47 3.82
N PHE A 272 -3.20 12.13 5.08
CA PHE A 272 -3.47 10.77 5.56
C PHE A 272 -2.34 9.79 5.21
N ASN A 273 -1.11 10.30 5.10
CA ASN A 273 0.08 9.48 4.94
C ASN A 273 0.56 9.02 6.31
N LEU A 274 1.00 7.76 6.38
CA LEU A 274 1.65 7.21 7.56
C LEU A 274 2.97 7.95 7.83
N ILE A 275 3.11 8.52 9.01
CA ILE A 275 4.32 9.19 9.50
C ILE A 275 4.78 8.57 10.83
N PRO A 276 6.08 8.31 11.02
CA PRO A 276 6.59 7.90 12.32
C PRO A 276 6.34 8.99 13.36
N THR A 277 5.98 8.58 14.59
CA THR A 277 5.73 9.51 15.70
C THR A 277 6.73 9.38 16.84
N ASN A 278 7.56 8.33 16.85
CA ASN A 278 8.52 8.10 17.92
C ASN A 278 9.78 8.95 17.73
N PHE A 279 10.28 9.60 18.78
CA PHE A 279 11.49 10.44 18.75
C PHE A 279 12.71 9.71 18.19
N LEU A 280 12.86 8.41 18.52
CA LEU A 280 13.95 7.57 18.01
C LEU A 280 13.91 7.35 16.49
N SER A 281 12.75 7.52 15.84
CA SER A 281 12.63 7.37 14.38
C SER A 281 13.26 8.53 13.59
N ASN A 282 13.63 9.62 14.26
CA ASN A 282 14.38 10.73 13.68
C ASN A 282 15.90 10.53 13.73
N LEU A 283 16.39 9.50 14.45
CA LEU A 283 17.81 9.20 14.56
C LEU A 283 18.27 8.33 13.37
N PRO A 284 19.37 8.68 12.67
CA PRO A 284 19.86 7.96 11.48
C PRO A 284 20.06 6.46 11.66
N ASN A 285 20.42 6.03 12.88
CA ASN A 285 20.79 4.64 13.18
C ASN A 285 19.61 3.77 13.67
N PHE A 286 18.47 4.37 14.00
CA PHE A 286 17.23 3.68 14.42
C PHE A 286 16.18 3.62 13.30
N ILE A 287 16.57 3.99 12.08
CA ILE A 287 15.79 3.83 10.85
C ILE A 287 15.64 2.34 10.56
N SER A 288 14.75 1.68 11.28
CA SER A 288 14.40 0.30 11.01
C SER A 288 13.58 0.23 9.71
N ARG A 289 13.59 -0.95 9.08
CA ARG A 289 12.70 -1.28 7.96
C ARG A 289 11.21 -1.05 8.30
N HIS A 290 10.83 -0.93 9.56
CA HIS A 290 9.47 -0.66 10.00
C HIS A 290 9.14 0.84 9.93
N PHE A 291 10.03 1.76 10.31
CA PHE A 291 9.74 3.20 10.46
C PHE A 291 9.81 4.03 9.15
N MET A 292 10.84 3.84 8.32
CA MET A 292 10.94 4.46 6.97
C MET A 292 10.59 3.47 5.85
N GLY A 293 9.88 2.39 6.21
CA GLY A 293 9.80 1.16 5.45
C GLY A 293 9.20 1.22 4.05
N ARG A 294 9.56 0.21 3.26
CA ARG A 294 9.03 -0.05 1.91
C ARG A 294 7.51 -0.10 1.87
N ASN A 295 6.90 -0.56 2.95
CA ASN A 295 5.49 -0.90 3.00
C ASN A 295 4.68 0.38 3.22
N LYS A 296 5.16 1.23 4.14
CA LYS A 296 4.67 2.59 4.30
C LYS A 296 4.69 3.34 2.96
N SER A 297 5.77 3.25 2.15
CA SER A 297 5.80 3.98 0.88
C SER A 297 4.78 3.45 -0.14
N VAL A 298 4.48 2.15 -0.16
CA VAL A 298 3.44 1.59 -1.03
C VAL A 298 2.04 2.04 -0.58
N VAL A 299 1.75 2.04 0.72
CA VAL A 299 0.46 2.57 1.26
C VAL A 299 0.34 4.08 1.10
N ASN A 300 1.45 4.81 1.20
CA ASN A 300 1.42 6.26 0.98
C ASN A 300 1.31 6.58 -0.53
N ASP A 301 1.74 5.69 -1.41
CA ASP A 301 1.55 5.75 -2.86
C ASP A 301 0.19 5.14 -3.25
N SER A 302 -0.88 5.75 -2.73
CA SER A 302 -2.26 5.31 -2.84
C SER A 302 -3.20 6.51 -2.86
N SER A 303 -4.41 6.32 -3.38
CA SER A 303 -5.42 7.38 -3.47
C SER A 303 -5.67 8.05 -2.12
N PHE A 304 -5.76 9.37 -2.14
CA PHE A 304 -6.18 10.19 -1.00
C PHE A 304 -7.64 9.95 -0.62
N GLU A 305 -8.55 9.80 -1.59
CA GLU A 305 -9.94 9.41 -1.36
C GLU A 305 -10.04 8.06 -0.64
N GLU A 306 -9.27 7.07 -1.07
CA GLU A 306 -9.22 5.74 -0.44
C GLU A 306 -8.68 5.83 1.00
N LYS A 307 -7.65 6.65 1.24
CA LYS A 307 -7.14 6.91 2.60
C LYS A 307 -8.19 7.54 3.51
N ILE A 308 -8.93 8.53 3.02
CA ILE A 308 -10.02 9.15 3.77
C ILE A 308 -11.14 8.12 4.01
N GLN A 309 -11.50 7.33 3.00
CA GLN A 309 -12.53 6.30 3.10
C GLN A 309 -12.17 5.27 4.17
N GLY A 310 -10.92 4.77 4.19
CA GLY A 310 -10.44 3.85 5.21
C GLY A 310 -10.52 4.44 6.63
N ALA A 311 -10.19 5.72 6.78
CA ALA A 311 -10.33 6.42 8.07
C ALA A 311 -11.79 6.54 8.51
N ILE A 312 -12.71 6.85 7.61
CA ILE A 312 -14.17 6.87 7.90
C ILE A 312 -14.67 5.48 8.27
N GLY A 313 -14.24 4.43 7.54
CA GLY A 313 -14.62 3.05 7.84
C GLY A 313 -14.25 2.62 9.26
N ILE A 314 -13.07 3.02 9.74
CA ILE A 314 -12.66 2.82 11.14
C ILE A 314 -13.58 3.55 12.12
N LEU A 315 -13.95 4.80 11.83
CA LEU A 315 -14.88 5.55 12.69
C LEU A 315 -16.26 4.91 12.71
N GLN A 316 -16.73 4.37 11.59
CA GLN A 316 -18.01 3.64 11.50
C GLN A 316 -18.00 2.36 12.35
N LYS A 317 -16.86 1.66 12.41
CA LYS A 317 -16.68 0.42 13.19
C LYS A 317 -16.15 0.63 14.61
N LYS A 318 -16.04 1.87 15.08
CA LYS A 318 -15.39 2.17 16.37
C LYS A 318 -16.07 1.52 17.57
N GLU A 319 -17.39 1.45 17.59
CA GLU A 319 -18.14 0.84 18.70
C GLU A 319 -18.07 -0.69 18.66
N ASP A 320 -18.11 -1.29 17.48
CA ASP A 320 -17.89 -2.74 17.29
C ASP A 320 -16.50 -3.16 17.81
N ILE A 321 -15.46 -2.38 17.46
CA ILE A 321 -14.09 -2.63 17.94
C ILE A 321 -13.99 -2.41 19.46
N LYS A 322 -14.69 -1.42 20.04
CA LYS A 322 -14.74 -1.25 21.50
C LYS A 322 -15.43 -2.42 22.19
N ASN A 323 -16.48 -2.98 21.60
CA ASN A 323 -17.18 -4.14 22.13
C ASN A 323 -16.30 -5.39 22.07
N MET A 324 -15.55 -5.59 20.97
CA MET A 324 -14.52 -6.63 20.88
C MET A 324 -13.52 -6.56 22.04
N PHE A 325 -13.01 -5.38 22.41
CA PHE A 325 -12.11 -5.26 23.58
C PHE A 325 -12.79 -5.65 24.90
N LYS A 326 -14.11 -5.46 25.05
CA LYS A 326 -14.85 -5.91 26.24
C LYS A 326 -14.97 -7.44 26.27
N GLU A 327 -15.21 -8.06 25.12
CA GLU A 327 -15.28 -9.51 24.98
C GLU A 327 -13.95 -10.18 25.31
N ILE A 328 -12.85 -9.65 24.78
CA ILE A 328 -11.48 -10.09 25.11
C ILE A 328 -11.22 -9.98 26.60
N ALA A 329 -11.57 -8.84 27.22
CA ALA A 329 -11.40 -8.65 28.65
C ALA A 329 -12.22 -9.64 29.48
N LYS A 330 -13.45 -9.96 29.05
CA LYS A 330 -14.32 -10.96 29.70
C LYS A 330 -13.70 -12.35 29.60
N ALA A 331 -13.25 -12.77 28.42
CA ALA A 331 -12.64 -14.07 28.26
C ALA A 331 -11.34 -14.20 29.07
N ASN A 332 -10.52 -13.16 29.12
CA ASN A 332 -9.35 -13.13 30.00
C ASN A 332 -9.70 -13.13 31.50
N SER A 333 -10.96 -13.03 31.92
CA SER A 333 -11.35 -13.08 33.34
C SER A 333 -11.75 -14.47 33.84
N GLU A 334 -11.80 -15.47 32.96
CA GLU A 334 -12.29 -16.82 33.30
C GLU A 334 -11.29 -17.66 34.13
N MET A 335 -10.01 -17.27 34.19
CA MET A 335 -8.96 -17.93 34.99
C MET A 335 -8.14 -16.89 35.75
N PRO A 336 -8.70 -16.26 36.81
CA PRO A 336 -8.14 -15.05 37.42
C PRO A 336 -6.80 -15.27 38.15
N ASP A 337 -6.46 -16.50 38.51
CA ASP A 337 -5.24 -16.83 39.27
C ASP A 337 -4.03 -17.16 38.38
N ASP A 338 -4.23 -17.34 37.07
CA ASP A 338 -3.17 -17.64 36.11
C ASP A 338 -2.34 -16.36 35.81
N PRO A 339 -1.00 -16.34 36.07
CA PRO A 339 -0.14 -15.18 35.83
C PRO A 339 -0.11 -14.72 34.37
N THR A 340 -0.16 -15.65 33.40
CA THR A 340 -0.24 -15.33 31.96
C THR A 340 -1.56 -14.63 31.67
N VAL A 341 -2.66 -15.10 32.24
CA VAL A 341 -3.98 -14.47 32.07
C VAL A 341 -4.00 -13.05 32.64
N LYS A 342 -3.41 -12.81 33.82
CA LYS A 342 -3.27 -11.44 34.37
C LYS A 342 -2.47 -10.52 33.44
N LYS A 343 -1.41 -11.03 32.80
CA LYS A 343 -0.62 -10.27 31.80
C LYS A 343 -1.48 -9.90 30.59
N LEU A 344 -2.26 -10.85 30.07
CA LEU A 344 -3.19 -10.64 28.94
C LEU A 344 -4.30 -9.62 29.27
N GLN A 345 -4.84 -9.63 30.49
CA GLN A 345 -5.81 -8.64 30.96
C GLN A 345 -5.23 -7.22 30.97
N LYS A 346 -4.01 -7.06 31.50
CA LYS A 346 -3.31 -5.76 31.50
C LYS A 346 -3.09 -5.26 30.08
N ASP A 347 -2.60 -6.13 29.20
CA ASP A 347 -2.39 -5.81 27.80
C ASP A 347 -3.67 -5.39 27.07
N THR A 348 -4.80 -6.06 27.34
CA THR A 348 -6.11 -5.69 26.77
C THR A 348 -6.50 -4.26 27.15
N LYS A 349 -6.28 -3.86 28.41
CA LYS A 349 -6.57 -2.49 28.88
C LYS A 349 -5.67 -1.46 28.18
N GLU A 350 -4.38 -1.77 28.03
CA GLU A 350 -3.42 -0.91 27.32
C GLU A 350 -3.76 -0.77 25.84
N CYS A 351 -4.08 -1.87 25.15
CA CYS A 351 -4.51 -1.86 23.76
C CYS A 351 -5.79 -1.04 23.56
N ARG A 352 -6.78 -1.19 24.44
CA ARG A 352 -8.02 -0.39 24.39
C ARG A 352 -7.76 1.11 24.59
N LYS A 353 -6.87 1.48 25.50
CA LYS A 353 -6.46 2.88 25.70
C LYS A 353 -5.81 3.43 24.43
N SER A 354 -4.84 2.70 23.89
CA SER A 354 -4.13 3.06 22.65
C SER A 354 -5.08 3.22 21.46
N PHE A 355 -6.04 2.30 21.30
CA PHE A 355 -7.09 2.40 20.30
C PHE A 355 -7.88 3.71 20.42
N ASN A 356 -8.37 4.05 21.62
CA ASN A 356 -9.13 5.29 21.83
C ASN A 356 -8.30 6.55 21.52
N ASP A 357 -7.00 6.55 21.86
CA ASP A 357 -6.09 7.66 21.57
C ASP A 357 -5.90 7.85 20.05
N ARG A 358 -5.75 6.75 19.32
CA ARG A 358 -5.62 6.74 17.85
C ARG A 358 -6.91 7.15 17.15
N ILE A 359 -8.08 6.71 17.64
CA ILE A 359 -9.38 7.17 17.12
C ILE A 359 -9.53 8.68 17.27
N ARG A 360 -9.22 9.24 18.45
CA ARG A 360 -9.25 10.69 18.66
C ARG A 360 -8.30 11.43 17.71
N SER A 361 -7.18 10.81 17.36
CA SER A 361 -6.21 11.38 16.42
C SER A 361 -6.74 11.36 14.99
N ILE A 362 -7.45 10.31 14.57
CA ILE A 362 -8.15 10.24 13.28
C ILE A 362 -9.24 11.32 13.20
N GLU A 363 -10.11 11.44 14.21
CA GLU A 363 -11.21 12.41 14.23
C GLU A 363 -10.70 13.85 14.04
N LYS A 364 -9.55 14.20 14.63
CA LYS A 364 -8.91 15.51 14.51
C LYS A 364 -8.38 15.85 13.11
N LEU A 365 -8.22 14.87 12.22
CA LEU A 365 -7.79 15.12 10.84
C LEU A 365 -8.92 15.65 9.96
N PHE A 366 -10.17 15.40 10.37
CA PHE A 366 -11.33 15.88 9.64
C PHE A 366 -11.66 17.32 10.05
N PRO A 367 -11.92 18.21 9.10
CA PRO A 367 -12.37 19.54 9.43
C PRO A 367 -13.79 19.48 10.00
N PRO A 368 -14.13 20.33 10.99
CA PRO A 368 -15.52 20.51 11.40
C PRO A 368 -16.40 20.96 10.23
N ILE A 369 -17.66 20.53 10.26
CA ILE A 369 -18.65 20.79 9.22
C ILE A 369 -19.89 21.46 9.80
N LYS A 370 -20.34 22.56 9.18
CA LYS A 370 -21.56 23.27 9.56
C LYS A 370 -22.66 22.96 8.55
N ILE A 371 -23.76 22.35 8.98
CA ILE A 371 -24.89 21.99 8.11
C ILE A 371 -26.09 22.82 8.54
N ASN A 372 -26.58 23.69 7.66
CA ASN A 372 -27.74 24.56 7.91
C ASN A 372 -27.69 25.32 9.25
N GLY A 373 -26.51 25.80 9.65
CA GLY A 373 -26.34 26.51 10.91
C GLY A 373 -25.72 25.67 12.05
N SER A 374 -25.88 24.35 12.02
CA SER A 374 -25.44 23.46 13.10
C SER A 374 -24.04 22.91 12.86
N SER A 375 -23.12 23.14 13.81
CA SER A 375 -21.77 22.59 13.77
C SER A 375 -21.77 21.10 14.16
N LYS A 376 -21.08 20.28 13.38
CA LYS A 376 -20.91 18.83 13.60
C LYS A 376 -19.44 18.44 13.38
N GLN A 377 -19.03 17.37 14.03
CA GLN A 377 -17.79 16.65 13.76
C GLN A 377 -18.05 15.44 12.86
N VAL A 378 -17.00 14.88 12.25
CA VAL A 378 -17.12 13.64 11.45
C VAL A 378 -17.75 12.50 12.25
N GLY A 379 -17.45 12.41 13.54
CA GLY A 379 -18.02 11.39 14.43
C GLY A 379 -19.54 11.51 14.60
N ASP A 380 -20.09 12.72 14.51
CA ASP A 380 -21.54 12.96 14.58
C ASP A 380 -22.23 12.50 13.30
N LEU A 381 -21.62 12.75 12.14
CA LEU A 381 -22.14 12.28 10.85
C LEU A 381 -22.13 10.74 10.77
N VAL A 382 -21.04 10.12 11.22
CA VAL A 382 -20.91 8.66 11.29
C VAL A 382 -21.98 8.08 12.22
N LYS A 383 -22.18 8.65 13.40
CA LYS A 383 -23.21 8.20 14.36
C LYS A 383 -24.63 8.32 13.78
N ALA A 384 -24.89 9.38 13.02
CA ALA A 384 -26.17 9.63 12.38
C ALA A 384 -26.39 8.83 11.09
N LYS A 385 -25.38 8.09 10.60
CA LYS A 385 -25.39 7.44 9.27
C LYS A 385 -25.72 8.44 8.13
N ASP A 386 -25.17 9.64 8.24
CA ASP A 386 -25.38 10.74 7.29
C ASP A 386 -24.38 10.64 6.12
N ASP A 387 -24.61 9.65 5.26
CA ASP A 387 -23.68 9.29 4.17
C ASP A 387 -23.52 10.40 3.12
N ASP A 388 -24.57 11.19 2.88
CA ASP A 388 -24.55 12.30 1.93
C ASP A 388 -23.60 13.42 2.38
N ASN A 389 -23.72 13.85 3.65
CA ASN A 389 -22.82 14.87 4.17
C ASN A 389 -21.40 14.33 4.41
N LEU A 390 -21.24 13.03 4.71
CA LEU A 390 -19.93 12.39 4.71
C LEU A 390 -19.28 12.46 3.33
N LYS A 391 -20.02 12.16 2.25
CA LYS A 391 -19.52 12.24 0.88
C LYS A 391 -19.09 13.67 0.52
N LEU A 392 -19.88 14.68 0.90
CA LEU A 392 -19.53 16.10 0.68
C LEU A 392 -18.30 16.51 1.50
N LEU A 393 -18.16 16.05 2.74
CA LEU A 393 -16.96 16.28 3.55
C LEU A 393 -15.72 15.68 2.90
N LYS A 394 -15.77 14.42 2.45
CA LYS A 394 -14.68 13.76 1.72
C LYS A 394 -14.27 14.55 0.48
N LYS A 395 -15.23 14.94 -0.36
CA LYS A 395 -14.96 15.71 -1.58
C LYS A 395 -14.42 17.11 -1.28
N SER A 396 -14.87 17.73 -0.18
CA SER A 396 -14.28 18.98 0.29
C SER A 396 -12.81 18.81 0.65
N MET A 397 -12.43 17.70 1.29
CA MET A 397 -11.04 17.43 1.67
C MET A 397 -10.12 17.25 0.46
N LEU A 398 -10.59 16.71 -0.68
CA LEU A 398 -9.80 16.61 -1.93
C LEU A 398 -9.28 17.96 -2.44
N VAL A 399 -9.96 19.05 -2.09
CA VAL A 399 -9.49 20.41 -2.39
C VAL A 399 -8.11 20.67 -1.76
N THR A 400 -7.79 20.01 -0.64
CA THR A 400 -6.45 20.04 -0.04
C THR A 400 -5.40 19.50 -1.02
N GLN A 401 -5.62 18.33 -1.64
CA GLN A 401 -4.68 17.78 -2.62
C GLN A 401 -4.57 18.70 -3.84
N LEU A 402 -5.70 19.22 -4.34
CA LEU A 402 -5.78 20.13 -5.49
C LEU A 402 -4.85 21.35 -5.38
N ILE A 403 -4.77 21.95 -4.19
CA ILE A 403 -4.02 23.19 -3.96
C ILE A 403 -2.59 22.96 -3.45
N ASN A 404 -2.10 21.71 -3.34
CA ASN A 404 -0.78 21.38 -2.77
C ASN A 404 0.16 20.63 -3.74
N LYS A 405 0.25 21.09 -4.99
CA LYS A 405 1.27 20.65 -5.96
C LYS A 405 1.36 19.10 -6.08
N PRO A 406 0.27 18.40 -6.42
CA PRO A 406 0.30 16.96 -6.58
C PRO A 406 1.28 16.55 -7.71
N LYS A 407 1.91 15.39 -7.57
CA LYS A 407 2.94 14.87 -8.50
C LYS A 407 2.51 13.53 -9.06
N LEU A 408 2.71 13.33 -10.36
CA LEU A 408 2.52 12.03 -11.02
C LEU A 408 3.77 11.15 -11.00
N TYR A 409 4.92 11.76 -10.80
CA TYR A 409 6.22 11.10 -10.84
C TYR A 409 7.08 11.53 -9.66
N ASP A 410 7.93 10.63 -9.21
CA ASP A 410 8.92 10.93 -8.20
C ASP A 410 10.15 11.62 -8.81
N LYS A 411 11.09 12.06 -7.97
CA LYS A 411 12.34 12.72 -8.43
C LYS A 411 13.21 11.87 -9.38
N SER A 412 13.03 10.54 -9.39
CA SER A 412 13.76 9.61 -10.26
C SER A 412 13.07 9.33 -11.60
N GLY A 413 11.87 9.87 -11.82
CA GLY A 413 11.08 9.64 -13.04
C GLY A 413 10.15 8.43 -12.98
N LYS A 414 10.03 7.78 -11.81
CA LYS A 414 9.12 6.65 -11.62
C LYS A 414 7.71 7.15 -11.30
N PRO A 415 6.66 6.56 -11.91
CA PRO A 415 5.30 7.00 -11.68
C PRO A 415 4.83 6.65 -10.27
N TYR A 416 4.02 7.53 -9.69
CA TYR A 416 3.16 7.20 -8.56
C TYR A 416 1.89 6.51 -9.09
N ARG A 417 1.27 5.66 -8.26
CA ARG A 417 -0.02 5.04 -8.56
C ARG A 417 -1.12 6.09 -8.64
N ALA A 418 -1.16 6.96 -7.64
CA ALA A 418 -2.09 8.07 -7.51
C ALA A 418 -1.30 9.38 -7.34
N PRO A 419 -1.88 10.56 -7.66
CA PRO A 419 -1.20 11.85 -7.51
C PRO A 419 -0.69 12.07 -6.10
N PHE A 420 0.63 12.02 -5.93
CA PHE A 420 1.25 12.08 -4.63
C PHE A 420 1.46 13.53 -4.18
N PHE A 421 1.17 13.81 -2.90
CA PHE A 421 1.51 15.06 -2.26
C PHE A 421 1.99 14.81 -0.82
N THR A 422 2.92 15.64 -0.38
CA THR A 422 3.44 15.61 0.99
C THR A 422 2.48 16.32 1.95
N ASN A 423 2.76 16.24 3.26
CA ASN A 423 2.02 16.97 4.29
C ASN A 423 1.72 18.42 3.84
N PRO A 424 0.44 18.77 3.63
CA PRO A 424 0.06 20.00 2.95
C PRO A 424 0.38 21.23 3.79
N SER A 425 0.82 22.29 3.10
CA SER A 425 1.06 23.61 3.70
C SER A 425 -0.23 24.43 3.85
N THR A 426 -1.23 24.14 3.01
CA THR A 426 -2.57 24.73 3.03
C THR A 426 -3.60 23.61 3.09
N TYR A 427 -4.62 23.67 3.91
CA TYR A 427 -5.59 22.59 4.07
C TYR A 427 -6.98 23.14 4.34
N VAL A 428 -8.00 22.32 4.13
CA VAL A 428 -9.37 22.66 4.49
C VAL A 428 -9.50 22.75 6.00
N LYS A 429 -9.98 23.91 6.49
CA LYS A 429 -10.17 24.22 7.90
C LYS A 429 -11.59 23.95 8.38
N HIS A 430 -12.57 24.46 7.63
CA HIS A 430 -13.99 24.28 7.92
C HIS A 430 -14.75 24.07 6.60
N VAL A 431 -15.80 23.26 6.67
CA VAL A 431 -16.77 23.08 5.59
C VAL A 431 -18.13 23.62 6.08
N SER A 432 -18.84 24.37 5.25
CA SER A 432 -20.20 24.82 5.54
C SER A 432 -21.12 24.48 4.37
N ILE A 433 -22.24 23.84 4.67
CA ILE A 433 -23.27 23.45 3.72
C ILE A 433 -24.55 24.22 4.05
N SER A 434 -25.08 24.97 3.08
CA SER A 434 -26.35 25.68 3.19
C SER A 434 -27.10 25.57 1.85
N GLY A 435 -28.24 24.89 1.86
CA GLY A 435 -28.97 24.58 0.63
C GLY A 435 -28.11 23.75 -0.34
N ASP A 436 -27.93 24.24 -1.57
CA ASP A 436 -27.05 23.65 -2.60
C ASP A 436 -25.60 24.17 -2.54
N GLN A 437 -25.32 25.16 -1.69
CA GLN A 437 -24.00 25.79 -1.63
C GLN A 437 -23.09 25.11 -0.62
N VAL A 438 -21.84 24.87 -1.03
CA VAL A 438 -20.75 24.42 -0.17
C VAL A 438 -19.67 25.50 -0.11
N THR A 439 -19.36 25.95 1.11
CA THR A 439 -18.27 26.89 1.40
C THR A 439 -17.14 26.17 2.11
N ILE A 440 -15.93 26.29 1.59
CA ILE A 440 -14.71 25.66 2.11
C ILE A 440 -13.79 26.78 2.55
N SER A 441 -13.42 26.82 3.84
CA SER A 441 -12.39 27.74 4.33
C SER A 441 -11.05 27.03 4.44
N PHE A 442 -9.98 27.79 4.23
CA PHE A 442 -8.61 27.29 4.23
C PHE A 442 -7.84 27.80 5.44
N ASP A 443 -6.91 26.97 5.90
CA ASP A 443 -5.90 27.35 6.86
C ASP A 443 -4.52 27.06 6.30
N ARG A 444 -3.52 27.75 6.81
CA ARG A 444 -2.13 27.61 6.38
C ARG A 444 -1.23 27.40 7.57
N ARG A 445 -0.28 26.48 7.41
CA ARG A 445 0.79 26.31 8.40
C ARG A 445 1.67 27.57 8.46
N PHE A 446 1.90 28.24 7.31
CA PHE A 446 2.67 29.48 7.18
C PHE A 446 2.18 30.36 6.01
N GLY A 447 2.15 31.69 6.20
CA GLY A 447 1.99 32.72 5.15
C GLY A 447 0.58 33.27 4.89
N SER A 448 0.50 34.21 3.94
CA SER A 448 -0.69 34.99 3.48
C SER A 448 -1.77 34.10 2.80
N PRO A 449 -2.92 34.61 2.32
CA PRO A 449 -4.00 33.84 1.69
C PRO A 449 -3.58 32.90 0.53
N LEU A 450 -4.54 32.18 -0.07
CA LEU A 450 -4.27 31.36 -1.28
C LEU A 450 -3.48 32.17 -2.32
N SER A 451 -2.40 31.62 -2.86
CA SER A 451 -1.66 32.26 -3.97
C SER A 451 -2.52 32.31 -5.23
N GLU A 452 -2.27 33.26 -6.14
CA GLU A 452 -3.04 33.35 -7.39
C GLU A 452 -2.99 32.05 -8.21
N SER A 453 -1.87 31.33 -8.20
CA SER A 453 -1.77 30.00 -8.82
C SER A 453 -2.75 28.99 -8.24
N LYS A 454 -2.93 28.96 -6.91
CA LYS A 454 -3.92 28.09 -6.24
C LYS A 454 -5.34 28.55 -6.54
N LYS A 455 -5.60 29.86 -6.57
CA LYS A 455 -6.91 30.42 -6.92
C LYS A 455 -7.29 30.07 -8.36
N ALA A 456 -6.36 30.17 -9.31
CA ALA A 456 -6.59 29.82 -10.71
C ALA A 456 -6.98 28.35 -10.87
N ILE A 457 -6.30 27.43 -10.18
CA ILE A 457 -6.64 26.00 -10.17
C ILE A 457 -8.08 25.81 -9.67
N LEU A 458 -8.47 26.45 -8.57
CA LEU A 458 -9.83 26.33 -8.04
C LEU A 458 -10.88 26.92 -8.99
N ARG A 459 -10.62 28.08 -9.60
CA ARG A 459 -11.54 28.70 -10.57
C ARG A 459 -11.78 27.80 -11.79
N GLN A 460 -10.75 27.09 -12.26
CA GLN A 460 -10.88 26.11 -13.35
C GLN A 460 -11.79 24.94 -12.99
N GLN A 461 -11.90 24.61 -11.71
CA GLN A 461 -12.82 23.58 -11.19
C GLN A 461 -14.20 24.14 -10.80
N GLY A 462 -14.52 25.39 -11.21
CA GLY A 462 -15.82 26.01 -10.98
C GLY A 462 -16.01 26.67 -9.61
N PHE A 463 -14.94 26.86 -8.82
CA PHE A 463 -15.03 27.52 -7.53
C PHE A 463 -15.00 29.06 -7.65
N LYS A 464 -15.86 29.73 -6.88
CA LYS A 464 -15.79 31.17 -6.63
C LYS A 464 -14.94 31.42 -5.39
N ILE A 465 -13.89 32.24 -5.50
CA ILE A 465 -12.95 32.50 -4.41
C ILE A 465 -13.29 33.82 -3.73
N SER A 466 -13.28 33.85 -2.40
CA SER A 466 -13.49 35.09 -1.65
C SER A 466 -12.38 36.11 -1.94
N PRO A 467 -12.65 37.43 -1.85
CA PRO A 467 -11.65 38.47 -2.12
C PRO A 467 -10.40 38.34 -1.26
N ASP A 468 -10.57 37.97 0.01
CA ASP A 468 -9.48 37.74 0.96
C ASP A 468 -8.70 36.43 0.70
N GLY A 469 -9.14 35.60 -0.26
CA GLY A 469 -8.52 34.33 -0.61
C GLY A 469 -8.53 33.27 0.50
N LYS A 470 -9.38 33.41 1.53
CA LYS A 470 -9.46 32.47 2.66
C LYS A 470 -10.55 31.42 2.50
N SER A 471 -11.47 31.59 1.55
CA SER A 471 -12.55 30.64 1.30
C SER A 471 -12.87 30.48 -0.18
N ALA A 472 -13.47 29.34 -0.50
CA ALA A 472 -13.99 29.02 -1.83
C ALA A 472 -15.41 28.51 -1.71
N ILE A 473 -16.24 28.85 -2.70
CA ILE A 473 -17.66 28.53 -2.77
C ILE A 473 -17.91 27.74 -4.06
N THR A 474 -18.70 26.66 -3.97
CA THR A 474 -19.15 25.86 -5.11
C THR A 474 -20.54 25.24 -4.83
N SER A 475 -21.18 24.66 -5.83
CA SER A 475 -22.41 23.85 -5.64
C SER A 475 -22.07 22.44 -5.18
N LYS A 476 -23.04 21.73 -4.58
CA LYS A 476 -22.89 20.32 -4.23
C LYS A 476 -22.56 19.48 -5.46
N GLU A 477 -23.27 19.71 -6.56
CA GLU A 477 -23.06 18.98 -7.81
C GLU A 477 -21.63 19.15 -8.34
N ASN A 478 -21.12 20.38 -8.40
CA ASN A 478 -19.77 20.65 -8.88
C ASN A 478 -18.71 20.04 -7.95
N LEU A 479 -18.93 20.09 -6.63
CA LEU A 479 -18.03 19.47 -5.67
C LEU A 479 -17.99 17.94 -5.83
N LEU A 480 -19.14 17.31 -6.07
CA LEU A 480 -19.24 15.85 -6.23
C LEU A 480 -18.55 15.35 -7.50
N LYS A 481 -18.40 16.19 -8.53
CA LYS A 481 -17.64 15.89 -9.76
C LYS A 481 -16.13 15.84 -9.54
N LEU A 482 -15.62 16.46 -8.47
CA LEU A 482 -14.19 16.47 -8.17
C LEU A 482 -13.67 15.06 -7.89
N ASN A 483 -12.57 14.69 -8.53
CA ASN A 483 -11.89 13.41 -8.33
C ASN A 483 -10.37 13.59 -8.47
N GLU A 484 -9.61 12.55 -8.14
CA GLU A 484 -8.14 12.63 -8.22
C GLU A 484 -7.55 12.69 -9.62
N HIS A 485 -8.36 12.48 -10.67
CA HIS A 485 -7.92 12.69 -12.05
C HIS A 485 -8.21 14.13 -12.52
N SER A 486 -8.94 14.92 -11.73
CA SER A 486 -9.23 16.33 -12.06
C SER A 486 -7.99 17.24 -12.03
N TYR A 487 -6.84 16.77 -11.54
CA TYR A 487 -5.60 17.56 -11.44
C TYR A 487 -4.89 17.73 -12.78
N PHE A 488 -4.77 16.64 -13.53
CA PHE A 488 -3.98 16.58 -14.75
C PHE A 488 -4.74 15.77 -15.81
N LYS A 489 -5.10 16.42 -16.92
CA LYS A 489 -5.81 15.77 -18.04
C LYS A 489 -5.05 14.59 -18.63
N GLU A 490 -3.73 14.62 -18.57
CA GLU A 490 -2.84 13.54 -18.97
C GLU A 490 -2.91 12.30 -18.06
N GLN A 491 -3.74 12.29 -17.00
CA GLN A 491 -4.07 11.07 -16.26
C GLN A 491 -5.27 10.31 -16.83
N GLU A 492 -6.13 10.98 -17.59
CA GLU A 492 -7.36 10.39 -18.15
C GLU A 492 -7.01 9.31 -19.19
N ASN A 493 -7.87 8.31 -19.37
CA ASN A 493 -7.67 7.26 -20.38
C ASN A 493 -8.03 7.71 -21.80
N GLU A 494 -8.72 8.84 -21.90
CA GLU A 494 -9.14 9.46 -23.14
C GLU A 494 -8.34 10.74 -23.40
N ILE A 495 -8.25 11.10 -24.67
CA ILE A 495 -7.62 12.34 -25.10
C ILE A 495 -8.71 13.36 -25.33
N ASP A 496 -8.60 14.49 -24.66
CA ASP A 496 -9.48 15.63 -24.86
C ASP A 496 -9.00 16.41 -26.10
N PRO A 497 -9.79 16.44 -27.19
CA PRO A 497 -9.41 17.11 -28.43
C PRO A 497 -9.32 18.64 -28.26
N LYS A 498 -9.97 19.20 -27.22
CA LYS A 498 -9.97 20.63 -26.93
C LYS A 498 -8.85 21.04 -25.97
N HIS A 499 -8.20 20.10 -25.31
CA HIS A 499 -7.13 20.40 -24.37
C HIS A 499 -5.78 20.60 -25.07
N ASN A 500 -5.06 21.67 -24.72
CA ASN A 500 -3.67 21.86 -25.12
C ASN A 500 -2.74 21.30 -24.04
N TYR A 501 -2.19 20.10 -24.27
CA TYR A 501 -1.39 19.41 -23.27
C TYR A 501 -0.02 20.07 -23.05
N ILE A 502 0.46 20.86 -24.01
CA ILE A 502 1.80 21.47 -24.02
C ILE A 502 1.82 23.00 -23.86
N GLN A 503 0.76 23.58 -23.31
CA GLN A 503 0.67 25.04 -23.12
C GLN A 503 1.81 25.59 -22.22
N PRO A 504 2.44 26.73 -22.57
CA PRO A 504 3.59 27.28 -21.84
C PRO A 504 3.36 27.51 -20.34
N GLU A 505 2.18 28.01 -19.96
CA GLU A 505 1.79 28.30 -18.59
C GLU A 505 1.74 27.02 -17.74
N LYS A 506 1.28 25.92 -18.34
CA LYS A 506 1.28 24.59 -17.70
C LYS A 506 2.69 24.09 -17.49
N MET A 507 3.59 24.27 -18.46
CA MET A 507 4.99 23.84 -18.33
C MET A 507 5.71 24.57 -17.19
N LYS A 508 5.47 25.89 -17.05
CA LYS A 508 5.94 26.67 -15.91
C LYS A 508 5.33 26.19 -14.59
N ALA A 509 4.04 25.88 -14.57
CA ALA A 509 3.37 25.35 -13.38
C ALA A 509 3.95 23.99 -12.96
N LEU A 510 4.20 23.07 -13.91
CA LEU A 510 4.84 21.79 -13.67
C LEU A 510 6.27 21.98 -13.13
N ALA A 511 7.05 22.90 -13.69
CA ALA A 511 8.39 23.16 -13.18
C ALA A 511 8.37 23.58 -11.70
N ASN A 512 7.41 24.44 -11.31
CA ASN A 512 7.20 24.81 -9.91
C ASN A 512 6.73 23.64 -9.01
N ILE A 513 5.96 22.69 -9.55
CA ILE A 513 5.54 21.48 -8.81
C ILE A 513 6.77 20.60 -8.51
N TYR A 514 7.65 20.46 -9.48
CA TYR A 514 8.83 19.59 -9.41
C TYR A 514 10.11 20.29 -8.93
N ASN A 515 10.06 21.59 -8.64
CA ASN A 515 11.22 22.43 -8.32
C ASN A 515 12.31 22.37 -9.41
N GLU A 516 11.90 22.39 -10.68
CA GLU A 516 12.79 22.49 -11.84
C GLU A 516 13.10 23.96 -12.18
N SER A 517 14.25 24.20 -12.80
CA SER A 517 14.69 25.52 -13.25
C SER A 517 13.92 26.04 -14.47
N ASP A 518 13.70 27.35 -14.51
CA ASP A 518 13.02 28.02 -15.63
C ASP A 518 13.78 27.88 -16.96
N ARG A 519 15.11 27.75 -16.94
CA ARG A 519 15.93 27.66 -18.16
C ARG A 519 15.55 26.46 -19.04
N GLY A 520 15.38 25.28 -18.45
CA GLY A 520 14.97 24.09 -19.20
C GLY A 520 13.57 24.23 -19.80
N VAL A 521 12.68 24.91 -19.08
CA VAL A 521 11.31 25.19 -19.54
C VAL A 521 11.30 26.16 -20.71
N GLN A 522 12.11 27.22 -20.67
CA GLN A 522 12.19 28.21 -21.73
C GLN A 522 12.69 27.60 -23.05
N ILE A 523 13.70 26.71 -22.99
CA ILE A 523 14.21 25.99 -24.16
C ILE A 523 13.15 25.09 -24.77
N LEU A 524 12.37 24.42 -23.93
CA LEU A 524 11.24 23.60 -24.39
C LEU A 524 10.17 24.47 -25.06
N ILE A 525 9.82 25.61 -24.44
CA ILE A 525 8.81 26.54 -24.98
C ILE A 525 9.27 27.16 -26.30
N SER A 526 10.54 27.57 -26.44
CA SER A 526 11.05 28.13 -27.70
C SER A 526 10.99 27.10 -28.83
N SER A 527 11.38 25.85 -28.55
CA SER A 527 11.33 24.75 -29.51
C SER A 527 9.91 24.42 -30.03
N LEU A 528 8.88 24.85 -29.30
CA LEU A 528 7.47 24.68 -29.69
C LEU A 528 6.92 25.83 -30.53
N ARG A 529 7.60 27.00 -30.59
CA ARG A 529 7.11 28.19 -31.31
C ARG A 529 7.40 28.15 -32.81
N ASP A 530 8.46 27.44 -33.23
CA ASP A 530 9.07 27.62 -34.55
C ASP A 530 8.89 26.43 -35.52
N LEU A 531 8.02 25.47 -35.21
CA LEU A 531 7.87 24.23 -36.00
C LEU A 531 6.40 23.85 -36.24
N ASP A 532 6.14 23.25 -37.41
CA ASP A 532 4.89 22.52 -37.66
C ASP A 532 4.71 21.44 -36.56
N LYS A 533 3.54 21.45 -35.90
CA LYS A 533 3.31 20.71 -34.63
C LYS A 533 3.69 19.22 -34.71
N PRO A 534 3.32 18.44 -35.75
CA PRO A 534 3.72 17.03 -35.87
C PRO A 534 5.24 16.84 -35.94
N THR A 535 5.94 17.67 -36.73
CA THR A 535 7.40 17.60 -36.89
C THR A 535 8.12 17.99 -35.60
N ALA A 536 7.62 19.03 -34.91
CA ALA A 536 8.12 19.46 -33.61
C ALA A 536 8.03 18.35 -32.56
N LEU A 537 6.85 17.75 -32.43
CA LEU A 537 6.59 16.68 -31.46
C LEU A 537 7.47 15.46 -31.72
N LYS A 538 7.61 15.05 -32.99
CA LYS A 538 8.49 13.96 -33.39
C LYS A 538 9.95 14.23 -33.01
N ASN A 539 10.45 15.43 -33.30
CA ASN A 539 11.83 15.79 -33.00
C ASN A 539 12.10 15.85 -31.50
N VAL A 540 11.17 16.40 -30.70
CA VAL A 540 11.31 16.47 -29.25
C VAL A 540 11.28 15.07 -28.62
N LEU A 541 10.32 14.23 -29.00
CA LEU A 541 10.22 12.87 -28.45
C LEU A 541 11.43 12.00 -28.83
N LYS A 542 11.92 12.09 -30.08
CA LYS A 542 13.13 11.37 -30.52
C LYS A 542 14.38 11.78 -29.73
N ASN A 543 14.47 13.05 -29.32
CA ASN A 543 15.62 13.60 -28.60
C ASN A 543 15.38 13.75 -27.10
N TRP A 544 14.33 13.11 -26.55
CA TRP A 544 13.88 13.33 -25.17
C TRP A 544 15.00 13.16 -24.13
N GLY A 545 15.80 12.08 -24.28
CA GLY A 545 16.90 11.76 -23.37
C GLY A 545 18.06 12.78 -23.38
N GLN A 546 18.07 13.74 -24.31
CA GLN A 546 19.08 14.78 -24.42
C GLN A 546 18.65 16.10 -23.74
N LEU A 547 17.41 16.20 -23.25
CA LEU A 547 16.90 17.40 -22.60
C LEU A 547 17.58 17.58 -21.22
N PRO A 548 18.04 18.80 -20.87
CA PRO A 548 18.88 19.05 -19.70
C PRO A 548 18.09 19.17 -18.39
N PHE A 549 17.00 18.41 -18.22
CA PHE A 549 16.19 18.47 -17.01
C PHE A 549 16.92 17.79 -15.84
N LYS A 550 17.00 18.48 -14.70
CA LYS A 550 17.63 17.96 -13.48
C LYS A 550 16.70 16.98 -12.77
N ASN A 551 15.40 17.29 -12.76
CA ASN A 551 14.39 16.44 -12.13
C ASN A 551 13.80 15.45 -13.15
N LYS A 552 14.12 14.16 -13.00
CA LYS A 552 13.60 13.11 -13.89
C LYS A 552 12.08 12.94 -13.81
N GLY A 553 11.48 13.29 -12.67
CA GLY A 553 10.03 13.33 -12.50
C GLY A 553 9.36 14.42 -13.32
N PHE A 554 9.98 15.61 -13.35
CA PHE A 554 9.53 16.68 -14.22
C PHE A 554 9.62 16.26 -15.68
N ALA A 555 10.78 15.72 -16.09
CA ALA A 555 10.97 15.21 -17.44
C ALA A 555 9.89 14.17 -17.79
N ALA A 556 9.64 13.17 -16.94
CA ALA A 556 8.63 12.16 -17.21
C ALA A 556 7.21 12.74 -17.35
N HIS A 557 6.83 13.72 -16.52
CA HIS A 557 5.53 14.38 -16.61
C HIS A 557 5.39 15.19 -17.89
N VAL A 558 6.40 16.00 -18.23
CA VAL A 558 6.38 16.76 -19.48
C VAL A 558 6.36 15.82 -20.69
N GLN A 559 7.11 14.71 -20.66
CA GLN A 559 7.07 13.70 -21.73
C GLN A 559 5.65 13.18 -21.94
N GLN A 560 4.94 12.86 -20.84
CA GLN A 560 3.56 12.41 -20.90
C GLN A 560 2.64 13.45 -21.56
N CYS A 561 2.79 14.73 -21.24
CA CYS A 561 2.06 15.81 -21.91
C CYS A 561 2.32 15.82 -23.43
N PHE A 562 3.58 15.66 -23.85
CA PHE A 562 3.95 15.59 -25.27
C PHE A 562 3.38 14.36 -25.97
N LEU A 563 3.37 13.20 -25.29
CA LEU A 563 2.76 11.98 -25.82
C LEU A 563 1.25 12.12 -26.03
N TYR A 564 0.55 12.78 -25.10
CA TYR A 564 -0.88 13.09 -25.26
C TYR A 564 -1.13 14.08 -26.41
N GLU A 565 -0.32 15.14 -26.53
CA GLU A 565 -0.45 16.08 -27.65
C GLU A 565 -0.16 15.41 -29.00
N ALA A 566 0.87 14.55 -29.08
CA ALA A 566 1.18 13.77 -30.27
C ALA A 566 0.04 12.83 -30.64
N MET A 567 -0.55 12.15 -29.67
CA MET A 567 -1.67 11.25 -29.92
C MET A 567 -2.92 12.02 -30.36
N LYS A 568 -3.15 13.24 -29.85
CA LYS A 568 -4.20 14.14 -30.37
C LYS A 568 -3.98 14.49 -31.84
N VAL A 569 -2.75 14.80 -32.23
CA VAL A 569 -2.39 15.06 -33.65
C VAL A 569 -2.63 13.82 -34.51
N LEU A 570 -2.22 12.64 -34.04
CA LEU A 570 -2.42 11.37 -34.74
C LEU A 570 -3.90 11.08 -34.99
N LEU A 571 -4.76 11.26 -33.99
CA LEU A 571 -6.21 11.08 -34.11
C LEU A 571 -6.82 12.05 -35.13
N ASN A 572 -6.43 13.32 -35.10
CA ASN A 572 -6.93 14.33 -36.03
C ASN A 572 -6.50 14.05 -37.49
N GLN A 573 -5.33 13.44 -37.69
CA GLN A 573 -4.81 13.13 -39.03
C GLN A 573 -5.31 11.80 -39.59
N ASN A 574 -5.80 10.88 -38.75
CA ASN A 574 -6.22 9.53 -39.14
C ASN A 574 -7.57 9.18 -38.48
N PRO A 575 -8.65 9.94 -38.78
CA PRO A 575 -9.96 9.70 -38.20
C PRO A 575 -10.48 8.27 -38.48
N GLU A 576 -10.07 7.66 -39.60
CA GLU A 576 -10.43 6.29 -39.97
C GLU A 576 -9.81 5.21 -39.07
N LYS A 577 -8.77 5.55 -38.29
CA LYS A 577 -8.10 4.64 -37.35
C LYS A 577 -8.36 5.00 -35.89
N GLU A 578 -9.34 5.87 -35.62
CA GLU A 578 -9.59 6.40 -34.27
C GLU A 578 -9.71 5.29 -33.21
N GLU A 579 -10.49 4.24 -33.47
CA GLU A 579 -10.69 3.14 -32.52
C GLU A 579 -9.41 2.33 -32.27
N GLU A 580 -8.67 1.98 -33.32
CA GLU A 580 -7.37 1.28 -33.21
C GLU A 580 -6.40 2.11 -32.38
N LEU A 581 -6.29 3.40 -32.72
CA LEU A 581 -5.37 4.34 -32.11
C LEU A 581 -5.69 4.56 -30.63
N LYS A 582 -6.96 4.76 -30.27
CA LYS A 582 -7.43 4.90 -28.88
C LYS A 582 -7.22 3.61 -28.09
N SER A 583 -7.57 2.45 -28.65
CA SER A 583 -7.43 1.16 -27.98
C SER A 583 -5.95 0.82 -27.73
N GLY A 584 -5.09 1.01 -28.73
CA GLY A 584 -3.65 0.82 -28.60
C GLY A 584 -3.02 1.80 -27.61
N PHE A 585 -3.46 3.05 -27.58
CA PHE A 585 -3.01 4.05 -26.59
C PHE A 585 -3.34 3.61 -25.16
N GLN A 586 -4.58 3.17 -24.92
CA GLN A 586 -5.01 2.71 -23.60
C GLN A 586 -4.23 1.48 -23.14
N LEU A 587 -4.03 0.50 -24.03
CA LEU A 587 -3.23 -0.69 -23.75
C LEU A 587 -1.77 -0.34 -23.45
N ALA A 588 -1.14 0.47 -24.30
CA ALA A 588 0.25 0.89 -24.13
C ALA A 588 0.47 1.70 -22.85
N LYS A 589 -0.49 2.55 -22.47
CA LYS A 589 -0.49 3.28 -21.19
C LYS A 589 -0.50 2.30 -20.01
N ARG A 590 -1.36 1.28 -20.06
CA ARG A 590 -1.50 0.22 -19.03
C ARG A 590 -0.22 -0.61 -18.88
N GLU A 591 0.39 -0.98 -20.00
CA GLU A 591 1.63 -1.76 -20.02
C GLU A 591 2.89 -0.94 -19.70
N GLY A 592 2.78 0.38 -19.62
CA GLY A 592 3.93 1.27 -19.44
C GLY A 592 4.79 1.43 -20.69
N LYS A 593 4.24 1.16 -21.87
CA LYS A 593 4.90 1.26 -23.20
C LYS A 593 4.41 2.44 -24.04
N LEU A 594 3.75 3.42 -23.42
CA LEU A 594 3.12 4.53 -24.11
C LEU A 594 4.08 5.30 -25.03
N ASP A 595 5.30 5.56 -24.56
CA ASP A 595 6.33 6.26 -25.34
C ASP A 595 6.66 5.53 -26.65
N SER A 596 6.95 4.22 -26.55
CA SER A 596 7.26 3.39 -27.71
C SER A 596 6.11 3.34 -28.71
N TYR A 597 4.86 3.17 -28.22
CA TYR A 597 3.68 3.12 -29.07
C TYR A 597 3.46 4.42 -29.87
N VAL A 598 3.50 5.58 -29.19
CA VAL A 598 3.28 6.87 -29.86
C VAL A 598 4.41 7.19 -30.84
N GLN A 599 5.66 6.90 -30.47
CA GLN A 599 6.80 7.11 -31.38
C GLN A 599 6.70 6.24 -32.64
N GLU A 600 6.34 4.96 -32.50
CA GLU A 600 6.14 4.05 -33.64
C GLU A 600 5.05 4.57 -34.59
N LYS A 601 3.89 4.97 -34.05
CA LYS A 601 2.79 5.52 -34.86
C LYS A 601 3.17 6.83 -35.53
N LEU A 602 3.84 7.76 -34.83
CA LEU A 602 4.37 9.00 -35.43
C LEU A 602 5.39 8.74 -36.55
N LEU A 603 6.22 7.70 -36.42
CA LEU A 603 7.21 7.33 -37.44
C LEU A 603 6.53 6.80 -38.71
N SER A 604 5.42 6.09 -38.58
CA SER A 604 4.67 5.53 -39.73
C SER A 604 3.96 6.58 -40.60
N ILE A 605 3.71 7.79 -40.07
CA ILE A 605 2.84 8.80 -40.71
C ILE A 605 3.59 10.06 -41.17
N VAL A 606 4.70 10.44 -40.53
CA VAL A 606 5.51 11.61 -40.96
C VAL A 606 6.73 11.13 -41.76
N PRO A 607 6.68 11.05 -43.11
CA PRO A 607 7.86 10.75 -43.91
C PRO A 607 8.94 11.80 -43.66
N SER A 608 10.20 11.37 -43.57
CA SER A 608 11.36 12.23 -43.31
C SER A 608 11.65 13.16 -44.49
N LYS A 609 10.81 14.15 -44.76
CA LYS A 609 11.03 15.15 -45.81
C LYS A 609 11.19 16.53 -45.20
N LYS A 610 12.36 16.73 -44.59
CA LYS A 610 13.20 17.95 -44.49
C LYS A 610 14.14 17.78 -43.30
N LYS A 611 15.43 18.14 -43.48
CA LYS A 611 16.36 18.33 -42.36
C LYS A 611 15.82 19.48 -41.52
N ALA A 612 15.01 19.19 -40.51
CA ALA A 612 14.75 20.14 -39.44
C ALA A 612 16.11 20.49 -38.83
N SER A 613 16.35 21.77 -38.54
CA SER A 613 17.52 22.19 -37.77
C SER A 613 17.58 21.35 -36.50
N ASP A 614 18.70 20.65 -36.32
CA ASP A 614 18.90 19.78 -35.17
C ASP A 614 18.73 20.62 -33.90
N PHE A 615 17.97 20.11 -32.92
CA PHE A 615 17.79 20.73 -31.59
C PHE A 615 19.15 21.10 -30.94
N ARG A 616 20.20 20.35 -31.31
CA ARG A 616 21.60 20.58 -30.97
C ARG A 616 22.14 21.95 -31.42
N THR A 617 21.70 22.47 -32.57
CA THR A 617 22.18 23.72 -33.16
C THR A 617 21.62 24.92 -32.38
N VAL A 618 20.32 24.89 -32.05
CA VAL A 618 19.68 25.91 -31.20
C VAL A 618 20.26 25.91 -29.79
N TYR A 619 20.48 24.72 -29.21
CA TYR A 619 21.04 24.59 -27.86
C TYR A 619 22.54 24.94 -27.75
N LYS A 620 23.35 24.63 -28.77
CA LYS A 620 24.77 25.04 -28.79
C LYS A 620 24.94 26.56 -28.94
N GLN A 621 24.14 27.18 -29.81
CA GLN A 621 24.19 28.64 -30.04
C GLN A 621 23.87 29.44 -28.77
N ASP A 622 22.85 29.03 -27.99
CA ASP A 622 22.53 29.66 -26.71
C ASP A 622 23.57 29.41 -25.61
N ARG A 623 24.25 28.24 -25.63
CA ARG A 623 25.33 27.94 -24.67
C ARG A 623 26.54 28.82 -24.93
N GLU A 624 26.93 28.99 -26.19
CA GLU A 624 28.08 29.80 -26.61
C GLU A 624 27.83 31.30 -26.39
N GLN A 625 26.61 31.80 -26.62
CA GLN A 625 26.24 33.21 -26.34
C GLN A 625 26.16 33.55 -24.84
N SER A 626 25.93 32.56 -23.96
CA SER A 626 25.88 32.77 -22.51
C SER A 626 27.25 32.71 -21.81
N LEU A 627 28.25 32.11 -22.46
CA LEU A 627 29.64 32.06 -21.98
C LEU A 627 30.45 33.29 -22.41
N SER A 628 29.92 34.13 -23.31
CA SER A 628 30.58 35.33 -23.82
C SER A 628 30.17 36.64 -23.12
N LYS A 629 29.42 36.58 -22.00
CA LYS A 629 29.19 37.76 -21.15
C LYS A 629 30.01 37.62 -19.86
N PRO A 630 31.06 38.43 -19.65
CA PRO A 630 31.76 38.47 -18.38
C PRO A 630 30.86 39.14 -17.34
N THR A 631 30.56 38.42 -16.26
CA THR A 631 30.04 39.01 -15.03
C THR A 631 31.24 39.59 -14.29
N GLU A 632 31.51 40.88 -14.46
CA GLU A 632 32.31 41.63 -13.49
C GLU A 632 31.49 41.77 -12.21
N THR A 633 31.79 40.95 -11.23
CA THR A 633 31.43 41.22 -9.83
C THR A 633 32.70 41.13 -9.01
N ASN A 634 33.26 42.30 -8.69
CA ASN A 634 34.22 42.49 -7.61
C ASN A 634 33.66 41.89 -6.32
N ILE A 635 34.37 40.92 -5.75
CA ILE A 635 34.13 40.43 -4.40
C ILE A 635 35.36 40.78 -3.58
N ASP A 636 35.24 41.86 -2.80
CA ASP A 636 36.11 42.15 -1.67
C ASP A 636 35.87 41.08 -0.60
N ASN A 637 36.91 40.31 -0.31
CA ASN A 637 36.93 39.35 0.78
C ASN A 637 37.12 40.07 2.11
N LYS A 638 36.05 40.22 2.90
CA LYS A 638 36.14 40.31 4.36
C LYS A 638 35.16 39.35 5.02
N PRO A 639 35.61 38.48 5.95
CA PRO A 639 34.74 37.59 6.69
C PRO A 639 34.09 38.34 7.86
N PRO A 640 32.77 38.18 8.12
CA PRO A 640 32.20 38.58 9.40
C PRO A 640 32.43 37.48 10.43
N GLN A 641 33.05 37.90 11.53
CA GLN A 641 33.16 37.21 12.80
C GLN A 641 31.78 36.99 13.44
N ASP A 642 31.71 35.90 14.21
CA ASP A 642 30.90 35.63 15.41
C ASP A 642 29.46 36.17 15.50
N LEU A 643 28.52 35.24 15.70
CA LEU A 643 27.48 35.39 16.72
C LEU A 643 26.95 34.02 17.14
N ASN A 644 27.29 33.67 18.39
CA ASN A 644 26.61 32.70 19.25
C ASN A 644 25.09 32.85 19.22
N MET A 645 24.36 31.73 19.37
CA MET A 645 23.35 31.56 20.44
C MET A 645 22.81 30.12 20.48
N SER A 646 23.21 29.44 21.56
CA SER A 646 22.46 28.55 22.48
C SER A 646 21.29 27.66 22.00
N PHE A 647 21.39 26.40 22.45
CA PHE A 647 20.48 25.26 22.38
C PHE A 647 19.11 25.44 23.05
#